data_AF-A0A395NS18-F1
#
_entry.id   AF-A0A395NS18-F1
#
_cell.length_a   1.000
_cell.length_b   1.000
_cell.length_c   1.000
_cell.angle_alpha   90.00
_cell.angle_beta   90.00
_cell.angle_gamma   90.00
#
_symmetry.space_group_name_H-M   'P 1'
#
loop_
_entity.id
_entity.type
_entity.pdbx_description
1 polymer ?
#
loop_
_entity_poly.entity_id
_entity_poly.type
_entity_poly.pdbx_seq_one_letter_code
_entity_poly.pdbx_strand_id
1 'polypeptide(L)'
;MQPGKQEFQHFIPQFLLRNFAHPYVCPKAPGPRKKCKKHRHEKNKYPGDPVLNCLDMSSQDFSMQEAPVSRICGENDMYMVADSSASNRRRLETKFSNLELKASQLYRRIIGAFESQQPRVCMTRAEKDLLRKFFFLLRFRGGQFYRVFHNSDSIDGYDDNNKELLRGYMERKGFVRPIDVWYESLEAIIDVEMDAKREWEKHLVTKIFFSHAEFFIDCFGATYMTICTPKNRNLEFILSENSYNAREGPVKRFQDVETGEYTSSFAPCHEFSVISPRLMVIIRSQHLPEPTDDSIPDEDVRMHREIMRQSYLGSGKSILEDLPVHKAACDYRRMSINERVYDKDDTFYFNIFKISDEHVRIVNGLLLDLAFPSKRIIFNRTDAFLDLLEWFLTEPCDVGKNVGGKDKYQILKYLLDLTRFMHANGRAVKLVWNLSGELETTGTNVSRVKEIAHARFFEDMKTSKRNDSPAYLYYERLGKAGPSQRCERSDEADLFVQGGAPETYMEDGKQVCSMFFFWCKVYFGSRSVPTAIRRRNTILIMDAFKRLPCRRFWVYLKYVRQYQFRFFQVKLFGHLYGLDTSHMCFQASEKTFDQTGPEDVLTYGKELNHAMYKAFEEQVTGLGGSESEFFKMFLIPQGVGDSEDEVATSTRGQRPREYDVVIDDVDEDEIVDLAGNQACKVEDGAHVKVQDSEHVRGMLSHI
;
A
#
# COMPACT_ATOMS: atom_id res chain seq x y z
N MET A 1 -27.63 32.83 -21.13
CA MET A 1 -26.30 32.22 -21.29
C MET A 1 -26.46 30.99 -22.17
N GLN A 2 -25.75 30.88 -23.31
CA GLN A 2 -25.70 29.61 -24.03
C GLN A 2 -24.98 28.59 -23.13
N PRO A 3 -25.50 27.37 -22.96
CA PRO A 3 -24.77 26.33 -22.25
C PRO A 3 -23.43 26.13 -22.96
N GLY A 4 -22.33 26.23 -22.20
CA GLY A 4 -20.99 26.01 -22.73
C GLY A 4 -20.91 24.61 -23.34
N LYS A 5 -20.18 24.47 -24.45
CA LYS A 5 -19.90 23.18 -25.07
C LYS A 5 -19.19 22.28 -24.04
N GLN A 6 -19.80 21.15 -23.70
CA GLN A 6 -19.20 20.14 -22.82
C GLN A 6 -17.83 19.73 -23.37
N GLU A 7 -16.84 19.70 -22.50
CA GLU A 7 -15.48 19.28 -22.81
C GLU A 7 -15.27 17.84 -22.31
N PHE A 8 -14.60 17.00 -23.09
CA PHE A 8 -14.35 15.61 -22.69
C PHE A 8 -12.87 15.49 -22.33
N GLN A 9 -12.58 15.19 -21.07
CA GLN A 9 -11.23 15.03 -20.57
C GLN A 9 -10.92 13.54 -20.42
N HIS A 10 -9.83 13.11 -21.04
CA HIS A 10 -9.39 11.72 -21.03
C HIS A 10 -8.69 11.35 -19.72
N PHE A 11 -9.15 10.36 -18.96
CA PHE A 11 -8.34 9.77 -17.90
C PHE A 11 -7.05 9.18 -18.47
N ILE A 12 -7.15 8.48 -19.61
CA ILE A 12 -6.02 7.91 -20.35
C ILE A 12 -5.76 8.73 -21.61
N PRO A 13 -4.60 9.40 -21.72
CA PRO A 13 -4.22 10.24 -22.86
C PRO A 13 -4.41 9.57 -24.22
N GLN A 14 -4.90 10.34 -25.19
CA GLN A 14 -5.13 9.82 -26.54
C GLN A 14 -3.88 9.28 -27.20
N PHE A 15 -2.68 9.82 -26.91
CA PHE A 15 -1.46 9.32 -27.51
C PHE A 15 -1.11 7.89 -27.05
N LEU A 16 -1.52 7.50 -25.83
CA LEU A 16 -1.37 6.12 -25.34
C LEU A 16 -2.42 5.22 -25.96
N LEU A 17 -3.67 5.68 -26.01
CA LEU A 17 -4.77 4.95 -26.65
C LEU A 17 -4.48 4.66 -28.13
N ARG A 18 -3.87 5.60 -28.86
CA ARG A 18 -3.50 5.41 -30.28
C ARG A 18 -2.54 4.23 -30.51
N ASN A 19 -1.80 3.78 -29.50
CA ASN A 19 -0.93 2.60 -29.63
C ASN A 19 -1.72 1.28 -29.71
N PHE A 20 -3.02 1.32 -29.40
CA PHE A 20 -3.97 0.20 -29.52
C PHE A 20 -4.92 0.36 -30.70
N ALA A 21 -4.84 1.49 -31.41
CA ALA A 21 -5.86 1.86 -32.38
C ALA A 21 -5.59 1.28 -33.77
N HIS A 22 -6.67 0.94 -34.45
CA HIS A 22 -6.69 0.58 -35.85
C HIS A 22 -7.65 1.50 -36.62
N PRO A 23 -7.47 1.63 -37.96
CA PRO A 23 -8.36 2.46 -38.77
C PRO A 23 -9.75 1.84 -38.86
N TYR A 24 -10.79 2.61 -38.57
CA TYR A 24 -12.18 2.18 -38.67
C TYR A 24 -12.55 1.80 -40.11
N VAL A 25 -13.10 0.60 -40.28
CA VAL A 25 -13.61 0.10 -41.56
C VAL A 25 -15.12 0.06 -41.51
N CYS A 26 -15.79 0.91 -42.31
CA CYS A 26 -17.25 0.95 -42.35
C CYS A 26 -17.81 -0.36 -42.91
N PRO A 27 -18.65 -1.11 -42.16
CA PRO A 27 -19.21 -2.39 -42.60
C PRO A 27 -20.06 -2.28 -43.88
N LYS A 28 -20.60 -1.09 -44.15
CA LYS A 28 -21.51 -0.81 -45.28
C LYS A 28 -20.82 -0.17 -46.49
N ALA A 29 -19.49 -0.07 -46.50
CA ALA A 29 -18.72 0.51 -47.60
C ALA A 29 -18.30 -0.53 -48.65
N PRO A 30 -18.56 -0.30 -49.95
CA PRO A 30 -18.05 -1.17 -51.01
C PRO A 30 -16.56 -0.89 -51.25
N GLY A 31 -15.70 -1.60 -50.53
CA GLY A 31 -14.25 -1.68 -50.74
C GLY A 31 -13.41 -0.60 -50.03
N PRO A 32 -12.09 -0.83 -49.89
CA PRO A 32 -11.18 -0.09 -49.00
C PRO A 32 -10.88 1.36 -49.42
N ARG A 33 -11.45 1.86 -50.54
CA ARG A 33 -11.07 3.17 -51.12
C ARG A 33 -12.24 4.08 -51.51
N LYS A 34 -13.51 3.69 -51.33
CA LYS A 34 -14.66 4.53 -51.71
C LYS A 34 -15.24 5.24 -50.48
N LYS A 35 -15.23 6.58 -50.50
CA LYS A 35 -15.85 7.44 -49.48
C LYS A 35 -17.33 7.06 -49.32
N CYS A 36 -17.69 6.44 -48.20
CA CYS A 36 -19.09 6.19 -47.86
C CYS A 36 -19.81 7.53 -47.66
N LYS A 37 -20.99 7.69 -48.28
CA LYS A 37 -21.82 8.90 -48.14
C LYS A 37 -22.11 9.15 -46.65
N LYS A 38 -22.08 10.44 -46.23
CA LYS A 38 -22.18 10.91 -44.83
C LYS A 38 -23.34 10.33 -43.98
N HIS A 39 -24.37 9.74 -44.60
CA HIS A 39 -25.58 9.24 -43.94
C HIS A 39 -25.58 7.74 -43.61
N ARG A 40 -24.48 7.00 -43.83
CA ARG A 40 -24.40 5.55 -43.53
C ARG A 40 -23.43 5.18 -42.41
N HIS A 41 -22.89 6.18 -41.71
CA HIS A 41 -21.92 5.97 -40.64
C HIS A 41 -22.61 5.86 -39.29
N GLU A 42 -22.03 5.06 -38.39
CA GLU A 42 -22.34 5.18 -36.97
C GLU A 42 -22.00 6.59 -36.48
N LYS A 43 -22.80 7.11 -35.55
CA LYS A 43 -22.63 8.47 -35.02
C LYS A 43 -21.20 8.63 -34.47
N ASN A 44 -20.48 9.64 -34.96
CA ASN A 44 -19.10 9.97 -34.57
C ASN A 44 -17.99 8.98 -35.00
N LYS A 45 -18.21 8.13 -36.01
CA LYS A 45 -17.15 7.29 -36.60
C LYS A 45 -17.08 7.47 -38.11
N TYR A 46 -15.97 7.99 -38.63
CA TYR A 46 -15.74 8.09 -40.07
C TYR A 46 -14.71 7.05 -40.53
N PRO A 47 -14.81 6.53 -41.77
CA PRO A 47 -13.82 5.58 -42.30
C PRO A 47 -12.39 6.14 -42.21
N GLY A 48 -11.48 5.36 -41.63
CA GLY A 48 -10.10 5.75 -41.36
C GLY A 48 -9.86 6.46 -40.02
N ASP A 49 -10.90 6.81 -39.27
CA ASP A 49 -10.75 7.32 -37.91
C ASP A 49 -10.11 6.25 -37.01
N PRO A 50 -9.23 6.62 -36.07
CA PRO A 50 -8.64 5.68 -35.13
C PRO A 50 -9.70 5.19 -34.13
N VAL A 51 -9.94 3.88 -34.13
CA VAL A 51 -10.84 3.19 -33.20
C VAL A 51 -10.09 2.11 -32.44
N LEU A 52 -10.64 1.71 -31.30
CA LEU A 52 -10.11 0.69 -30.40
C LEU A 52 -11.09 -0.47 -30.35
N ASN A 53 -10.58 -1.70 -30.32
CA ASN A 53 -11.40 -2.84 -29.90
C ASN A 53 -11.57 -2.76 -28.38
N CYS A 54 -12.81 -2.89 -27.91
CA CYS A 54 -13.09 -2.95 -26.48
C CYS A 54 -14.25 -3.88 -26.14
N LEU A 55 -14.18 -4.48 -24.97
CA LEU A 55 -15.33 -5.03 -24.26
C LEU A 55 -16.06 -3.88 -23.57
N ASP A 56 -17.28 -3.59 -24.00
CA ASP A 56 -18.15 -2.62 -23.34
C ASP A 56 -18.88 -3.30 -22.17
N MET A 57 -18.69 -2.75 -20.98
CA MET A 57 -19.23 -3.22 -19.70
C MET A 57 -20.20 -2.20 -19.09
N SER A 58 -20.62 -1.19 -19.88
CA SER A 58 -21.54 -0.16 -19.42
C SER A 58 -23.00 -0.63 -19.34
N SER A 59 -23.35 -1.73 -20.01
CA SER A 59 -24.66 -2.40 -19.97
C SER A 59 -24.58 -3.74 -19.24
N GLN A 60 -25.75 -4.29 -18.85
CA GLN A 60 -25.83 -5.65 -18.30
C GLN A 60 -25.33 -6.72 -19.29
N ASP A 61 -25.54 -6.49 -20.59
CA ASP A 61 -25.04 -7.37 -21.65
C ASP A 61 -23.68 -6.87 -22.14
N PHE A 62 -22.61 -7.52 -21.68
CA PHE A 62 -21.27 -7.21 -22.14
C PHE A 62 -21.14 -7.54 -23.63
N SER A 63 -20.49 -6.66 -24.39
CA SER A 63 -20.39 -6.83 -25.84
C SER A 63 -19.07 -6.30 -26.39
N MET A 64 -18.58 -6.95 -27.45
CA MET A 64 -17.42 -6.47 -28.19
C MET A 64 -17.84 -5.31 -29.09
N GLN A 65 -17.16 -4.18 -28.97
CA GLN A 65 -17.44 -2.99 -29.74
C GLN A 65 -16.15 -2.32 -30.20
N GLU A 66 -16.28 -1.48 -31.23
CA GLU A 66 -15.24 -0.52 -31.58
C GLU A 66 -15.58 0.85 -30.99
N ALA A 67 -14.62 1.51 -30.35
CA ALA A 67 -14.80 2.82 -29.75
C ALA A 67 -13.83 3.85 -30.35
N PRO A 68 -14.29 5.08 -30.67
CA PRO A 68 -13.38 6.12 -31.15
C PRO A 68 -12.45 6.58 -30.04
N VAL A 69 -11.15 6.71 -30.35
CA VAL A 69 -10.11 7.17 -29.40
C VAL A 69 -10.47 8.51 -28.73
N SER A 70 -11.19 9.38 -29.43
CA SER A 70 -11.56 10.72 -28.95
C SER A 70 -12.67 10.73 -27.88
N ARG A 71 -13.35 9.60 -27.61
CA ARG A 71 -14.52 9.52 -26.72
C ARG A 71 -14.51 8.26 -25.84
N ILE A 72 -13.33 7.81 -25.41
CA ILE A 72 -13.15 6.64 -24.55
C ILE A 72 -12.14 6.95 -23.43
N CYS A 73 -12.26 6.25 -22.29
CA CYS A 73 -11.39 6.40 -21.13
C CYS A 73 -11.30 7.85 -20.65
N GLY A 74 -12.44 8.49 -20.43
CA GLY A 74 -12.54 9.88 -19.99
C GLY A 74 -13.93 10.20 -19.46
N GLU A 75 -14.08 11.41 -18.95
CA GLU A 75 -15.34 11.92 -18.42
C GLU A 75 -15.65 13.29 -19.04
N ASN A 76 -16.94 13.59 -19.20
CA ASN A 76 -17.31 14.94 -19.59
C ASN A 76 -17.12 15.86 -18.39
N ASP A 77 -16.51 17.01 -18.64
CA ASP A 77 -16.52 18.12 -17.72
C ASP A 77 -15.88 17.76 -16.36
N MET A 78 -14.83 16.91 -16.39
CA MET A 78 -14.13 16.37 -15.19
C MET A 78 -13.62 17.44 -14.22
N TYR A 79 -13.31 18.63 -14.74
CA TYR A 79 -12.84 19.76 -13.95
C TYR A 79 -13.94 20.79 -13.63
N MET A 80 -15.20 20.41 -13.82
CA MET A 80 -16.35 21.25 -13.47
C MET A 80 -16.64 21.17 -11.99
N VAL A 81 -16.53 22.31 -11.35
CA VAL A 81 -16.99 22.49 -9.98
C VAL A 81 -17.93 23.69 -9.95
N ALA A 82 -19.05 23.57 -9.24
CA ALA A 82 -19.96 24.70 -8.99
C ALA A 82 -19.14 25.86 -8.39
N ASP A 83 -19.27 27.06 -8.95
CA ASP A 83 -18.49 28.27 -8.63
C ASP A 83 -17.03 28.33 -9.11
N SER A 84 -16.53 27.31 -9.82
CA SER A 84 -15.22 27.42 -10.48
C SER A 84 -15.30 28.36 -11.69
N SER A 85 -14.45 29.40 -11.71
CA SER A 85 -14.39 30.28 -12.87
C SER A 85 -13.95 29.48 -14.12
N ALA A 86 -14.47 29.84 -15.29
CA ALA A 86 -14.07 29.21 -16.55
C ALA A 86 -12.54 29.24 -16.79
N SER A 87 -11.86 30.20 -16.18
CA SER A 87 -10.39 30.38 -16.20
C SER A 87 -9.67 29.26 -15.44
N ASN A 88 -10.16 28.87 -14.26
CA ASN A 88 -9.51 27.84 -13.43
C ASN A 88 -9.54 26.47 -14.11
N ARG A 89 -10.66 26.13 -14.77
CA ARG A 89 -10.82 24.88 -15.54
C ARG A 89 -9.77 24.75 -16.65
N ARG A 90 -9.67 25.80 -17.48
CA ARG A 90 -8.71 25.83 -18.60
C ARG A 90 -7.26 25.80 -18.12
N ARG A 91 -6.99 26.34 -16.93
CA ARG A 91 -5.64 26.37 -16.35
C ARG A 91 -5.11 24.97 -16.08
N LEU A 92 -5.88 24.13 -15.38
CA LEU A 92 -5.44 22.77 -15.05
C LEU A 92 -5.29 21.90 -16.31
N GLU A 93 -6.25 21.98 -17.22
CA GLU A 93 -6.19 21.25 -18.49
C GLU A 93 -4.99 21.69 -19.34
N THR A 94 -4.69 23.00 -19.41
CA THR A 94 -3.51 23.52 -20.12
C THR A 94 -2.21 23.00 -19.51
N LYS A 95 -2.13 22.98 -18.18
CA LYS A 95 -0.97 22.46 -17.45
C LYS A 95 -0.77 20.97 -17.71
N PHE A 96 -1.84 20.19 -17.65
CA PHE A 96 -1.77 18.76 -17.93
C PHE A 96 -1.42 18.49 -19.39
N SER A 97 -2.02 19.20 -20.34
CA SER A 97 -1.71 19.11 -21.78
C SER A 97 -0.22 19.37 -22.06
N ASN A 98 0.41 20.33 -21.37
CA ASN A 98 1.84 20.60 -21.50
C ASN A 98 2.70 19.44 -20.95
N LEU A 99 2.30 18.85 -19.83
CA LEU A 99 2.97 17.68 -19.27
C LEU A 99 2.80 16.45 -20.19
N GLU A 100 1.59 16.24 -20.72
CA GLU A 100 1.25 15.20 -21.68
C GLU A 100 2.12 15.30 -22.93
N LEU A 101 2.30 16.51 -23.47
CA LEU A 101 3.16 16.74 -24.62
C LEU A 101 4.60 16.26 -24.36
N LYS A 102 5.18 16.62 -23.21
CA LYS A 102 6.54 16.19 -22.82
C LYS A 102 6.62 14.68 -22.61
N ALA A 103 5.66 14.10 -21.89
CA ALA A 103 5.61 12.66 -21.65
C ALA A 103 5.45 11.87 -22.97
N SER A 104 4.63 12.37 -23.90
CA SER A 104 4.40 11.73 -25.20
C SER A 104 5.69 11.62 -26.04
N GLN A 105 6.60 12.59 -25.94
CA GLN A 105 7.89 12.54 -26.62
C GLN A 105 8.77 11.42 -26.05
N LEU A 106 8.79 11.26 -24.73
CA LEU A 106 9.53 10.20 -24.06
C LEU A 106 8.95 8.81 -24.35
N TYR A 107 7.63 8.66 -24.35
CA TYR A 107 6.98 7.41 -24.75
C TYR A 107 7.27 7.05 -26.21
N ARG A 108 7.23 8.00 -27.15
CA ARG A 108 7.64 7.76 -28.54
C ARG A 108 9.10 7.30 -28.64
N ARG A 109 9.98 7.84 -27.80
CA ARG A 109 11.38 7.39 -27.74
C ARG A 109 11.50 5.96 -27.23
N ILE A 110 10.75 5.58 -26.20
CA ILE A 110 10.69 4.19 -25.70
C ILE A 110 10.17 3.24 -26.79
N ILE A 111 9.06 3.59 -27.44
CA ILE A 111 8.45 2.78 -28.51
C ILE A 111 9.40 2.67 -29.70
N GLY A 112 9.98 3.77 -30.17
CA GLY A 112 10.93 3.76 -31.29
C GLY A 112 12.18 2.95 -31.00
N ALA A 113 12.69 2.99 -29.76
CA ALA A 113 13.80 2.13 -29.33
C ALA A 113 13.42 0.65 -29.36
N PHE A 114 12.22 0.30 -28.89
CA PHE A 114 11.70 -1.07 -28.96
C PHE A 114 11.53 -1.56 -30.40
N GLU A 115 10.89 -0.77 -31.26
CA GLU A 115 10.66 -1.10 -32.68
C GLU A 115 11.99 -1.27 -33.44
N SER A 116 12.97 -0.43 -33.11
CA SER A 116 14.32 -0.50 -33.67
C SER A 116 15.20 -1.59 -33.02
N GLN A 117 14.64 -2.38 -32.10
CA GLN A 117 15.35 -3.44 -31.35
C GLN A 117 16.61 -2.94 -30.62
N GLN A 118 16.59 -1.68 -30.16
CA GLN A 118 17.67 -1.15 -29.35
C GLN A 118 17.71 -1.89 -28.01
N PRO A 119 18.90 -2.22 -27.49
CA PRO A 119 19.02 -2.98 -26.26
C PRO A 119 18.59 -2.16 -25.03
N ARG A 120 18.67 -0.82 -25.12
CA ARG A 120 18.47 0.09 -23.98
C ARG A 120 17.80 1.39 -24.42
N VAL A 121 17.00 1.95 -23.52
CA VAL A 121 16.48 3.33 -23.61
C VAL A 121 17.26 4.22 -22.65
N CYS A 122 17.82 5.31 -23.16
CA CYS A 122 18.53 6.30 -22.34
C CYS A 122 17.57 7.42 -21.92
N MET A 123 17.63 7.84 -20.66
CA MET A 123 16.89 9.01 -20.17
C MET A 123 17.72 9.76 -19.12
N THR A 124 17.59 11.08 -19.06
CA THR A 124 18.15 11.83 -17.92
C THR A 124 17.30 11.63 -16.65
N ARG A 125 17.82 12.03 -15.48
CA ARG A 125 17.05 12.06 -14.23
C ARG A 125 15.77 12.86 -14.39
N ALA A 126 15.86 14.06 -14.96
CA ALA A 126 14.71 14.93 -15.19
C ALA A 126 13.65 14.26 -16.09
N GLU A 127 14.07 13.55 -17.15
CA GLU A 127 13.14 12.83 -18.04
C GLU A 127 12.50 11.61 -17.34
N LYS A 128 13.29 10.84 -16.59
CA LYS A 128 12.80 9.71 -15.77
C LYS A 128 11.77 10.19 -14.75
N ASP A 129 12.08 11.28 -14.04
CA ASP A 129 11.21 11.82 -13.00
C ASP A 129 9.95 12.47 -13.60
N LEU A 130 10.05 13.06 -14.79
CA LEU A 130 8.89 13.53 -15.55
C LEU A 130 7.95 12.37 -15.94
N LEU A 131 8.48 11.24 -16.40
CA LEU A 131 7.65 10.06 -16.71
C LEU A 131 6.97 9.49 -15.46
N ARG A 132 7.70 9.38 -14.35
CA ARG A 132 7.14 8.90 -13.07
C ARG A 132 6.09 9.85 -12.53
N LYS A 133 6.31 11.16 -12.62
CA LYS A 133 5.32 12.18 -12.27
C LYS A 133 4.07 12.04 -13.13
N PHE A 134 4.26 11.89 -14.44
CA PHE A 134 3.13 11.70 -15.36
C PHE A 134 2.34 10.44 -15.03
N PHE A 135 3.02 9.32 -14.77
CA PHE A 135 2.38 8.07 -14.36
C PHE A 135 1.58 8.23 -13.07
N PHE A 136 2.16 8.86 -12.03
CA PHE A 136 1.45 9.16 -10.80
C PHE A 136 0.18 9.99 -11.07
N LEU A 137 0.27 11.01 -11.92
CA LEU A 137 -0.88 11.85 -12.24
C LEU A 137 -1.96 11.11 -13.02
N LEU A 138 -1.62 10.14 -13.88
CA LEU A 138 -2.61 9.27 -14.53
C LEU A 138 -3.40 8.45 -13.48
N ARG A 139 -2.72 7.95 -12.46
CA ARG A 139 -3.33 7.23 -11.34
C ARG A 139 -4.17 8.15 -10.46
N PHE A 140 -3.60 9.29 -10.04
CA PHE A 140 -4.21 10.23 -9.10
C PHE A 140 -5.39 11.00 -9.72
N ARG A 141 -5.39 11.16 -11.05
CA ARG A 141 -6.52 11.69 -11.82
C ARG A 141 -7.49 10.62 -12.33
N GLY A 142 -7.18 9.35 -12.10
CA GLY A 142 -7.96 8.22 -12.61
C GLY A 142 -9.40 8.22 -12.09
N GLY A 143 -10.28 7.49 -12.77
CA GLY A 143 -11.72 7.51 -12.50
C GLY A 143 -12.12 7.08 -11.08
N GLN A 144 -11.25 6.39 -10.34
CA GLN A 144 -11.46 6.05 -8.93
C GLN A 144 -11.31 7.26 -8.01
N PHE A 145 -10.14 7.92 -8.05
CA PHE A 145 -9.89 9.12 -7.25
C PHE A 145 -10.88 10.23 -7.63
N TYR A 146 -11.15 10.40 -8.92
CA TYR A 146 -12.18 11.34 -9.37
C TYR A 146 -13.53 11.08 -8.70
N ARG A 147 -14.02 9.84 -8.69
CA ARG A 147 -15.32 9.49 -8.08
C ARG A 147 -15.37 9.78 -6.59
N VAL A 148 -14.32 9.45 -5.85
CA VAL A 148 -14.25 9.69 -4.39
C VAL A 148 -14.34 11.19 -4.07
N PHE A 149 -13.65 12.06 -4.82
CA PHE A 149 -13.70 13.49 -4.56
C PHE A 149 -14.92 14.19 -5.16
N HIS A 150 -15.38 13.76 -6.34
CA HIS A 150 -16.48 14.39 -7.07
C HIS A 150 -17.85 14.03 -6.52
N ASN A 151 -18.04 12.80 -6.00
CA ASN A 151 -19.34 12.39 -5.46
C ASN A 151 -19.60 12.96 -4.05
N SER A 152 -18.66 13.73 -3.49
CA SER A 152 -18.72 14.27 -2.14
C SER A 152 -18.86 15.79 -2.18
N ASP A 153 -20.10 16.28 -2.15
CA ASP A 153 -20.41 17.72 -2.09
C ASP A 153 -19.99 18.37 -0.76
N SER A 154 -19.74 17.57 0.28
CA SER A 154 -19.22 17.99 1.56
C SER A 154 -18.26 16.95 2.12
N ILE A 155 -17.52 17.32 3.16
CA ILE A 155 -16.67 16.38 3.90
C ILE A 155 -17.46 15.22 4.51
N ASP A 156 -18.76 15.38 4.79
CA ASP A 156 -19.57 14.31 5.38
C ASP A 156 -19.92 13.21 4.37
N GLY A 157 -20.04 13.57 3.08
CA GLY A 157 -20.21 12.62 1.98
C GLY A 157 -18.91 11.99 1.47
N TYR A 158 -17.76 12.34 2.05
CA TYR A 158 -16.47 11.76 1.71
C TYR A 158 -16.28 10.42 2.41
N ASP A 159 -16.03 9.37 1.62
CA ASP A 159 -15.95 7.97 2.05
C ASP A 159 -14.56 7.38 1.78
N ASP A 160 -13.59 7.77 2.60
CA ASP A 160 -12.23 7.22 2.61
C ASP A 160 -11.62 7.30 4.02
N ASN A 161 -10.61 6.47 4.30
CA ASN A 161 -10.00 6.29 5.62
C ASN A 161 -9.30 7.55 6.16
N ASN A 162 -9.00 8.52 5.30
CA ASN A 162 -8.34 9.77 5.65
C ASN A 162 -9.33 10.94 5.89
N LYS A 163 -10.63 10.68 5.99
CA LYS A 163 -11.70 11.68 6.19
C LYS A 163 -11.41 12.66 7.32
N GLU A 164 -10.99 12.20 8.49
CA GLU A 164 -10.70 13.06 9.65
C GLU A 164 -9.49 13.97 9.42
N LEU A 165 -8.47 13.48 8.71
CA LEU A 165 -7.29 14.26 8.35
C LEU A 165 -7.66 15.33 7.33
N LEU A 166 -8.45 14.94 6.32
CA LEU A 166 -8.93 15.84 5.29
C LEU A 166 -9.81 16.94 5.88
N ARG A 167 -10.73 16.59 6.80
CA ARG A 167 -11.57 17.57 7.53
C ARG A 167 -10.71 18.63 8.23
N GLY A 168 -9.73 18.18 9.01
CA GLY A 168 -8.83 19.11 9.71
C GLY A 168 -8.02 19.99 8.75
N TYR A 169 -7.58 19.46 7.61
CA TYR A 169 -6.89 20.26 6.58
C TYR A 169 -7.81 21.30 5.95
N MET A 170 -9.04 20.89 5.60
CA MET A 170 -10.05 21.77 5.01
C MET A 170 -10.40 22.93 5.94
N GLU A 171 -10.62 22.66 7.23
CA GLU A 171 -10.88 23.68 8.25
C GLU A 171 -9.71 24.68 8.37
N ARG A 172 -8.46 24.19 8.41
CA ARG A 172 -7.27 25.05 8.50
C ARG A 172 -7.06 25.94 7.28
N LYS A 173 -7.44 25.48 6.09
CA LYS A 173 -7.21 26.18 4.82
C LYS A 173 -8.45 26.92 4.29
N GLY A 174 -9.60 26.75 4.93
CA GLY A 174 -10.87 27.34 4.51
C GLY A 174 -11.46 26.68 3.26
N PHE A 175 -11.20 25.39 3.03
CA PHE A 175 -11.85 24.64 1.95
C PHE A 175 -13.23 24.16 2.39
N VAL A 176 -14.21 24.26 1.47
CA VAL A 176 -15.59 23.80 1.73
C VAL A 176 -15.80 22.38 1.21
N ARG A 177 -15.17 22.03 0.07
CA ARG A 177 -15.38 20.73 -0.59
C ARG A 177 -14.07 19.93 -0.73
N PRO A 178 -14.12 18.60 -0.59
CA PRO A 178 -12.99 17.72 -0.86
C PRO A 178 -12.36 17.90 -2.24
N ILE A 179 -13.17 18.13 -3.29
CA ILE A 179 -12.67 18.29 -4.66
C ILE A 179 -11.74 19.50 -4.83
N ASP A 180 -11.95 20.58 -4.06
CA ASP A 180 -11.09 21.76 -4.12
C ASP A 180 -9.69 21.46 -3.57
N VAL A 181 -9.57 20.58 -2.56
CA VAL A 181 -8.29 20.07 -2.03
C VAL A 181 -7.58 19.20 -3.06
N TRP A 182 -8.32 18.35 -3.76
CA TRP A 182 -7.78 17.51 -4.82
C TRP A 182 -7.24 18.34 -5.99
N TYR A 183 -7.94 19.41 -6.39
CA TYR A 183 -7.45 20.34 -7.41
C TYR A 183 -6.20 21.10 -6.99
N GLU A 184 -6.13 21.62 -5.77
CA GLU A 184 -4.90 22.24 -5.24
C GLU A 184 -3.72 21.25 -5.32
N SER A 185 -3.99 19.99 -4.98
CA SER A 185 -3.00 18.91 -5.01
C SER A 185 -2.51 18.60 -6.42
N LEU A 186 -3.43 18.44 -7.38
CA LEU A 186 -3.09 18.24 -8.80
C LEU A 186 -2.25 19.40 -9.34
N GLU A 187 -2.68 20.63 -9.07
CA GLU A 187 -1.99 21.83 -9.56
C GLU A 187 -0.56 21.92 -9.01
N ALA A 188 -0.37 21.73 -7.69
CA ALA A 188 0.95 21.80 -7.07
C ALA A 188 1.89 20.70 -7.57
N ILE A 189 1.40 19.46 -7.74
CA ILE A 189 2.21 18.33 -8.22
C ILE A 189 2.62 18.53 -9.70
N ILE A 190 1.74 19.10 -10.52
CA ILE A 190 2.11 19.42 -11.90
C ILE A 190 3.20 20.49 -11.93
N ASP A 191 3.05 21.55 -11.14
CA ASP A 191 3.94 22.71 -11.14
C ASP A 191 5.30 22.47 -10.49
N VAL A 192 5.39 21.55 -9.51
CA VAL A 192 6.63 21.38 -8.73
C VAL A 192 7.81 20.99 -9.62
N GLU A 193 8.91 21.71 -9.55
CA GLU A 193 10.15 21.30 -10.22
C GLU A 193 10.88 20.29 -9.33
N MET A 194 11.16 19.10 -9.87
CA MET A 194 11.80 18.03 -9.12
C MET A 194 13.31 18.15 -9.22
N ASP A 195 13.93 18.71 -8.18
CA ASP A 195 15.38 18.83 -8.07
C ASP A 195 16.04 17.55 -7.54
N ALA A 196 17.32 17.37 -7.87
CA ALA A 196 18.11 16.19 -7.48
C ALA A 196 18.40 16.10 -5.97
N LYS A 197 18.29 17.23 -5.23
CA LYS A 197 18.47 17.28 -3.78
C LYS A 197 17.19 16.96 -3.00
N ARG A 198 16.07 16.75 -3.72
CA ARG A 198 14.75 16.43 -3.15
C ARG A 198 14.18 17.56 -2.26
N GLU A 199 14.55 18.81 -2.52
CA GLU A 199 13.99 19.97 -1.80
C GLU A 199 12.48 20.14 -2.10
N TRP A 200 12.06 19.73 -3.29
CA TRP A 200 10.66 19.67 -3.72
C TRP A 200 9.73 18.89 -2.75
N GLU A 201 10.26 17.92 -2.00
CA GLU A 201 9.45 17.12 -1.06
C GLU A 201 8.94 17.95 0.11
N LYS A 202 9.84 18.73 0.71
CA LYS A 202 9.49 19.66 1.79
C LYS A 202 8.51 20.71 1.30
N HIS A 203 8.72 21.20 0.07
CA HIS A 203 7.81 22.14 -0.55
C HIS A 203 6.39 21.55 -0.65
N LEU A 204 6.22 20.35 -1.19
CA LEU A 204 4.91 19.71 -1.32
C LEU A 204 4.25 19.45 0.03
N VAL A 205 4.98 18.89 1.00
CA VAL A 205 4.44 18.61 2.36
C VAL A 205 3.84 19.86 3.01
N THR A 206 4.43 21.03 2.78
CA THR A 206 3.91 22.30 3.32
C THR A 206 2.80 22.94 2.46
N LYS A 207 2.73 22.56 1.18
CA LYS A 207 1.87 23.22 0.19
C LYS A 207 0.49 22.58 0.05
N ILE A 208 0.41 21.26 0.12
CA ILE A 208 -0.83 20.50 -0.15
C ILE A 208 -1.19 19.58 1.03
N PHE A 209 -2.33 18.91 0.93
CA PHE A 209 -2.76 17.94 1.92
C PHE A 209 -1.69 16.85 2.14
N PHE A 210 -1.31 16.63 3.41
CA PHE A 210 -0.18 15.79 3.78
C PHE A 210 -0.22 14.38 3.16
N SER A 211 -1.37 13.70 3.25
CA SER A 211 -1.52 12.36 2.68
C SER A 211 -1.30 12.34 1.16
N HIS A 212 -1.67 13.40 0.43
CA HIS A 212 -1.39 13.50 -1.01
C HIS A 212 0.10 13.73 -1.28
N ALA A 213 0.74 14.60 -0.50
CA ALA A 213 2.18 14.85 -0.62
C ALA A 213 3.00 13.58 -0.34
N GLU A 214 2.70 12.90 0.77
CA GLU A 214 3.38 11.65 1.15
C GLU A 214 3.17 10.56 0.09
N PHE A 215 1.95 10.39 -0.38
CA PHE A 215 1.66 9.42 -1.44
C PHE A 215 2.48 9.70 -2.71
N PHE A 216 2.61 10.97 -3.12
CA PHE A 216 3.47 11.34 -4.24
C PHE A 216 4.95 11.09 -3.96
N ILE A 217 5.45 11.44 -2.76
CA ILE A 217 6.86 11.29 -2.38
C ILE A 217 7.27 9.81 -2.32
N ASP A 218 6.44 8.97 -1.72
CA ASP A 218 6.71 7.53 -1.56
C ASP A 218 6.76 6.83 -2.92
N CYS A 219 5.96 7.29 -3.89
CA CYS A 219 6.04 6.84 -5.28
C CYS A 219 7.40 7.10 -5.92
N PHE A 220 8.30 7.92 -5.38
CA PHE A 220 9.67 8.13 -5.87
C PHE A 220 10.74 7.51 -4.95
N GLY A 221 10.50 7.53 -3.64
CA GLY A 221 11.45 7.02 -2.65
C GLY A 221 11.47 5.49 -2.53
N ALA A 222 10.31 4.84 -2.62
CA ALA A 222 10.13 3.43 -2.29
C ALA A 222 10.12 2.50 -3.51
N THR A 223 10.20 3.02 -4.73
CA THR A 223 10.05 2.23 -5.96
C THR A 223 11.08 2.58 -7.03
N TYR A 224 11.25 1.73 -8.03
CA TYR A 224 12.05 1.99 -9.22
C TYR A 224 11.27 1.65 -10.49
N MET A 225 11.66 2.25 -11.62
CA MET A 225 10.98 2.08 -12.91
C MET A 225 11.73 1.04 -13.76
N THR A 226 10.99 0.17 -14.42
CA THR A 226 11.51 -0.79 -15.42
C THR A 226 10.57 -0.89 -16.63
N ILE A 227 11.07 -1.40 -17.75
CA ILE A 227 10.32 -1.53 -19.02
C ILE A 227 10.27 -3.00 -19.42
N CYS A 228 9.07 -3.51 -19.71
CA CYS A 228 8.83 -4.91 -20.02
C CYS A 228 8.10 -5.09 -21.35
N THR A 229 8.36 -6.23 -21.99
CA THR A 229 7.66 -6.72 -23.19
C THR A 229 7.38 -8.22 -23.05
N PRO A 230 6.26 -8.75 -23.55
CA PRO A 230 6.02 -10.19 -23.53
C PRO A 230 7.07 -10.92 -24.39
N LYS A 231 7.66 -12.00 -23.87
CA LYS A 231 8.58 -12.85 -24.64
C LYS A 231 7.88 -13.49 -25.84
N ASN A 232 6.70 -14.06 -25.62
CA ASN A 232 5.84 -14.59 -26.68
C ASN A 232 5.14 -13.46 -27.43
N ARG A 233 5.22 -13.49 -28.77
CA ARG A 233 4.63 -12.47 -29.65
C ARG A 233 3.10 -12.55 -29.77
N ASN A 234 2.52 -13.68 -29.38
CA ASN A 234 1.07 -13.90 -29.44
C ASN A 234 0.33 -13.36 -28.21
N LEU A 235 1.05 -13.06 -27.13
CA LEU A 235 0.48 -12.44 -25.94
C LEU A 235 0.55 -10.92 -26.03
N GLU A 236 -0.47 -10.27 -25.49
CA GLU A 236 -0.61 -8.82 -25.49
C GLU A 236 -1.06 -8.33 -24.12
N PHE A 237 -0.63 -7.13 -23.73
CA PHE A 237 -1.19 -6.46 -22.57
C PHE A 237 -2.53 -5.83 -22.92
N ILE A 238 -3.48 -5.94 -21.99
CA ILE A 238 -4.78 -5.25 -22.08
C ILE A 238 -4.74 -3.89 -21.38
N LEU A 239 -5.76 -3.07 -21.59
CA LEU A 239 -5.90 -1.78 -20.93
C LEU A 239 -7.36 -1.57 -20.51
N SER A 240 -7.61 -1.22 -19.25
CA SER A 240 -8.91 -0.78 -18.74
C SER A 240 -8.83 0.68 -18.30
N GLU A 241 -9.97 1.30 -18.05
CA GLU A 241 -10.02 2.67 -17.50
C GLU A 241 -9.33 2.78 -16.13
N ASN A 242 -9.21 1.66 -15.41
CA ASN A 242 -8.55 1.56 -14.12
C ASN A 242 -7.10 1.01 -14.20
N SER A 243 -6.53 0.79 -15.39
CA SER A 243 -5.22 0.14 -15.53
C SER A 243 -4.07 0.86 -14.82
N TYR A 244 -4.09 2.19 -14.75
CA TYR A 244 -3.05 2.97 -14.08
C TYR A 244 -3.20 2.98 -12.55
N ASN A 245 -4.30 2.45 -12.03
CA ASN A 245 -4.52 2.16 -10.61
C ASN A 245 -4.36 0.66 -10.30
N ALA A 246 -4.11 -0.16 -11.33
CA ALA A 246 -3.88 -1.59 -11.14
C ALA A 246 -2.52 -1.82 -10.49
N ARG A 247 -2.54 -2.65 -9.44
CA ARG A 247 -1.43 -2.82 -8.52
C ARG A 247 -1.41 -4.24 -7.99
N GLU A 248 -0.22 -4.74 -7.77
CA GLU A 248 0.05 -6.04 -7.16
C GLU A 248 0.65 -5.84 -5.78
N GLY A 249 0.28 -6.70 -4.84
CA GLY A 249 0.78 -6.69 -3.47
C GLY A 249 -0.18 -7.40 -2.51
N PRO A 250 0.26 -7.73 -1.29
CA PRO A 250 -0.62 -8.34 -0.31
C PRO A 250 -1.72 -7.36 0.12
N VAL A 251 -2.95 -7.89 0.22
CA VAL A 251 -4.13 -7.21 0.76
C VAL A 251 -4.48 -7.87 2.09
N LYS A 252 -4.54 -7.09 3.16
CA LYS A 252 -5.15 -7.52 4.43
C LYS A 252 -6.53 -6.90 4.54
N ARG A 253 -7.54 -7.70 4.87
CA ARG A 253 -8.92 -7.25 5.03
C ARG A 253 -9.32 -7.36 6.49
N PHE A 254 -9.99 -6.33 6.97
CA PHE A 254 -10.50 -6.22 8.33
C PHE A 254 -11.99 -5.95 8.25
N GLN A 255 -12.73 -6.48 9.21
CA GLN A 255 -14.12 -6.12 9.43
C GLN A 255 -14.31 -5.78 10.89
N ASP A 256 -15.00 -4.67 11.12
CA ASP A 256 -15.40 -4.26 12.43
C ASP A 256 -16.50 -5.17 12.95
N VAL A 257 -16.31 -5.72 14.15
CA VAL A 257 -17.29 -6.63 14.76
C VAL A 257 -18.54 -5.87 15.21
N GLU A 258 -18.41 -4.60 15.60
CA GLU A 258 -19.51 -3.79 16.13
C GLU A 258 -20.29 -3.11 15.01
N THR A 259 -19.59 -2.49 14.05
CA THR A 259 -20.22 -1.71 12.97
C THR A 259 -20.47 -2.53 11.71
N GLY A 260 -19.79 -3.67 11.55
CA GLY A 260 -19.79 -4.45 10.31
C GLY A 260 -19.01 -3.80 9.17
N GLU A 261 -18.37 -2.65 9.39
CA GLU A 261 -17.62 -1.91 8.37
C GLU A 261 -16.37 -2.68 7.91
N TYR A 262 -16.09 -2.61 6.61
CA TYR A 262 -14.91 -3.23 6.01
C TYR A 262 -13.81 -2.20 5.78
N THR A 263 -12.59 -2.52 6.21
CA THR A 263 -11.38 -1.80 5.81
C THR A 263 -10.34 -2.76 5.28
N SER A 264 -9.38 -2.23 4.52
CA SER A 264 -8.29 -3.04 4.00
C SER A 264 -6.98 -2.26 4.01
N SER A 265 -5.91 -2.96 4.36
CA SER A 265 -4.55 -2.46 4.22
C SER A 265 -3.93 -3.12 2.99
N PHE A 266 -3.23 -2.33 2.17
CA PHE A 266 -2.64 -2.80 0.93
C PHE A 266 -1.21 -2.29 0.80
N ALA A 267 -0.28 -3.19 0.53
CA ALA A 267 1.14 -2.86 0.36
C ALA A 267 1.59 -3.06 -1.11
N PRO A 268 1.60 -2.01 -1.95
CA PRO A 268 1.98 -2.13 -3.36
C PRO A 268 3.41 -2.63 -3.55
N CYS A 269 3.53 -3.75 -4.23
CA CYS A 269 4.78 -4.36 -4.69
C CYS A 269 5.08 -3.97 -6.14
N HIS A 270 4.07 -3.96 -7.02
CA HIS A 270 4.20 -3.55 -8.40
C HIS A 270 3.01 -2.68 -8.86
N GLU A 271 3.27 -1.69 -9.69
CA GLU A 271 2.25 -0.88 -10.36
C GLU A 271 2.50 -0.89 -11.87
N PHE A 272 1.43 -0.90 -12.66
CA PHE A 272 1.48 -1.16 -14.09
C PHE A 272 1.10 0.07 -14.92
N SER A 273 1.93 0.38 -15.92
CA SER A 273 1.71 1.45 -16.89
C SER A 273 1.76 0.86 -18.29
N VAL A 274 0.60 0.48 -18.83
CA VAL A 274 0.51 -0.15 -20.15
C VAL A 274 0.71 0.93 -21.23
N ILE A 275 1.75 0.80 -22.06
CA ILE A 275 2.07 1.77 -23.12
C ILE A 275 1.42 1.37 -24.44
N SER A 276 1.51 0.08 -24.76
CA SER A 276 1.00 -0.53 -25.98
C SER A 276 0.72 -2.02 -25.71
N PRO A 277 0.09 -2.76 -26.63
CA PRO A 277 -0.10 -4.21 -26.49
C PRO A 277 1.19 -4.98 -26.23
N ARG A 278 2.36 -4.40 -26.56
CA ARG A 278 3.66 -5.07 -26.51
C ARG A 278 4.66 -4.43 -25.54
N LEU A 279 4.30 -3.33 -24.88
CA LEU A 279 5.19 -2.59 -23.99
C LEU A 279 4.45 -2.11 -22.74
N MET A 280 5.11 -2.27 -21.61
CA MET A 280 4.64 -1.81 -20.30
C MET A 280 5.81 -1.20 -19.53
N VAL A 281 5.53 -0.15 -18.78
CA VAL A 281 6.39 0.30 -17.68
C VAL A 281 5.86 -0.29 -16.38
N ILE A 282 6.75 -0.84 -15.57
CA ILE A 282 6.43 -1.35 -14.24
C ILE A 282 7.16 -0.50 -13.21
N ILE A 283 6.42 -0.04 -12.20
CA ILE A 283 6.98 0.59 -11.01
C ILE A 283 7.06 -0.47 -9.92
N ARG A 284 8.27 -0.90 -9.58
CA ARG A 284 8.51 -2.00 -8.64
C ARG A 284 9.05 -1.48 -7.31
N SER A 285 8.57 -2.05 -6.20
CA SER A 285 9.05 -1.74 -4.85
C SER A 285 10.55 -2.07 -4.70
N GLN A 286 11.28 -1.18 -4.03
CA GLN A 286 12.68 -1.39 -3.67
C GLN A 286 12.86 -2.39 -2.52
N HIS A 287 11.77 -2.81 -1.87
CA HIS A 287 11.78 -3.81 -0.80
C HIS A 287 11.82 -5.25 -1.33
N LEU A 288 11.55 -5.45 -2.62
CA LEU A 288 11.67 -6.76 -3.26
C LEU A 288 13.13 -7.07 -3.64
N PRO A 289 13.47 -8.36 -3.87
CA PRO A 289 14.78 -8.74 -4.36
C PRO A 289 15.19 -7.97 -5.62
N GLU A 290 16.46 -7.58 -5.68
CA GLU A 290 17.06 -6.80 -6.75
C GLU A 290 18.37 -7.50 -7.18
N PRO A 291 18.40 -8.18 -8.34
CA PRO A 291 19.51 -9.05 -8.71
C PRO A 291 20.90 -8.40 -8.76
N THR A 292 20.96 -7.10 -9.06
CA THR A 292 22.22 -6.35 -9.17
C THR A 292 22.77 -6.06 -7.78
N ASP A 293 21.94 -5.51 -6.91
CA ASP A 293 22.28 -5.21 -5.52
C ASP A 293 22.56 -6.51 -4.74
N ASP A 294 21.82 -7.58 -5.02
CA ASP A 294 21.92 -8.86 -4.30
C ASP A 294 23.10 -9.72 -4.76
N SER A 295 23.65 -9.43 -5.94
CA SER A 295 24.90 -10.04 -6.39
C SER A 295 26.12 -9.57 -5.58
N ILE A 296 26.00 -8.41 -4.91
CA ILE A 296 27.03 -7.88 -4.04
C ILE A 296 26.87 -8.57 -2.67
N PRO A 297 27.93 -9.19 -2.12
CA PRO A 297 27.87 -9.91 -0.85
C PRO A 297 27.84 -8.93 0.35
N ASP A 298 26.90 -7.99 0.35
CA ASP A 298 26.61 -7.07 1.45
C ASP A 298 25.41 -7.61 2.24
N GLU A 299 25.71 -8.36 3.31
CA GLU A 299 24.70 -8.92 4.20
C GLU A 299 23.87 -7.84 4.89
N ASP A 300 24.45 -6.67 5.18
CA ASP A 300 23.77 -5.58 5.88
C ASP A 300 22.69 -4.94 4.99
N VAL A 301 22.96 -4.76 3.70
CA VAL A 301 21.98 -4.25 2.72
C VAL A 301 20.83 -5.23 2.51
N ARG A 302 21.12 -6.52 2.33
CA ARG A 302 20.08 -7.56 2.15
C ARG A 302 19.20 -7.67 3.38
N MET A 303 19.82 -7.67 4.55
CA MET A 303 19.12 -7.74 5.82
C MET A 303 18.28 -6.50 6.11
N HIS A 304 18.81 -5.30 5.83
CA HIS A 304 18.04 -4.07 5.94
C HIS A 304 16.81 -4.12 5.03
N ARG A 305 16.98 -4.61 3.79
CA ARG A 305 15.86 -4.77 2.87
C ARG A 305 14.83 -5.77 3.40
N GLU A 306 15.25 -6.91 3.92
CA GLU A 306 14.34 -7.91 4.49
C GLU A 306 13.56 -7.37 5.68
N ILE A 307 14.20 -6.60 6.57
CA ILE A 307 13.51 -5.92 7.69
C ILE A 307 12.46 -4.94 7.16
N MET A 308 12.80 -4.13 6.16
CA MET A 308 11.85 -3.20 5.56
C MET A 308 10.73 -3.94 4.84
N ARG A 309 11.04 -5.06 4.17
CA ARG A 309 10.07 -5.93 3.50
C ARG A 309 9.08 -6.52 4.51
N GLN A 310 9.55 -7.08 5.62
CA GLN A 310 8.67 -7.60 6.68
C GLN A 310 7.84 -6.49 7.34
N SER A 311 8.42 -5.32 7.55
CA SER A 311 7.68 -4.17 8.08
C SER A 311 6.60 -3.67 7.12
N TYR A 312 6.83 -3.77 5.81
CA TYR A 312 5.95 -3.24 4.78
C TYR A 312 4.89 -4.24 4.32
N LEU A 313 5.26 -5.51 4.13
CA LEU A 313 4.39 -6.58 3.64
C LEU A 313 3.80 -7.45 4.76
N GLY A 314 4.37 -7.38 5.97
CA GLY A 314 4.04 -8.33 7.03
C GLY A 314 4.41 -9.76 6.64
N SER A 315 3.47 -10.68 6.86
CA SER A 315 3.54 -12.07 6.40
C SER A 315 3.21 -12.24 4.90
N GLY A 316 2.75 -11.19 4.23
CA GLY A 316 2.38 -11.23 2.83
C GLY A 316 3.58 -11.39 1.89
N LYS A 317 3.34 -11.96 0.71
CA LYS A 317 4.33 -12.14 -0.36
C LYS A 317 3.80 -11.56 -1.66
N SER A 318 4.71 -11.06 -2.50
CA SER A 318 4.37 -10.66 -3.87
C SER A 318 4.27 -11.89 -4.77
N ILE A 319 3.23 -11.96 -5.60
CA ILE A 319 3.08 -13.02 -6.62
C ILE A 319 3.98 -12.79 -7.84
N LEU A 320 4.59 -11.60 -7.94
CA LEU A 320 5.54 -11.21 -8.98
C LEU A 320 6.94 -10.95 -8.41
N GLU A 321 7.25 -11.51 -7.24
CA GLU A 321 8.56 -11.34 -6.60
C GLU A 321 9.71 -11.78 -7.51
N ASP A 322 9.51 -12.86 -8.26
CA ASP A 322 10.44 -13.50 -9.19
C ASP A 322 10.52 -12.82 -10.58
N LEU A 323 9.76 -11.75 -10.81
CA LEU A 323 9.76 -11.02 -12.07
C LEU A 323 11.21 -10.61 -12.45
N PRO A 324 11.73 -10.97 -13.63
CA PRO A 324 13.15 -10.88 -13.98
C PRO A 324 13.53 -9.47 -14.45
N VAL A 325 13.39 -8.50 -13.54
CA VAL A 325 13.68 -7.08 -13.78
C VAL A 325 14.70 -6.58 -12.78
N HIS A 326 15.43 -5.53 -13.16
CA HIS A 326 16.39 -4.86 -12.30
C HIS A 326 16.36 -3.35 -12.53
N LYS A 327 16.98 -2.59 -11.62
CA LYS A 327 17.11 -1.13 -11.70
C LYS A 327 17.85 -0.71 -12.97
N ALA A 328 17.52 0.48 -13.49
CA ALA A 328 18.27 1.08 -14.57
C ALA A 328 19.73 1.32 -14.14
N ALA A 329 20.68 1.03 -15.02
CA ALA A 329 22.06 1.42 -14.80
C ALA A 329 22.17 2.95 -14.86
N CYS A 330 23.08 3.54 -14.09
CA CYS A 330 23.27 4.98 -14.04
C CYS A 330 24.77 5.30 -14.13
N ASP A 331 25.13 6.17 -15.06
CA ASP A 331 26.49 6.71 -15.14
C ASP A 331 26.57 7.92 -14.20
N TYR A 332 26.88 7.66 -12.92
CA TYR A 332 27.32 8.75 -12.06
C TYR A 332 28.65 9.26 -12.63
N ARG A 333 28.71 10.54 -13.01
CA ARG A 333 29.98 11.15 -13.44
C ARG A 333 31.01 10.88 -12.34
N ARG A 334 32.12 10.22 -12.71
CA ARG A 334 33.23 9.79 -11.83
C ARG A 334 33.52 10.83 -10.74
N MET A 335 33.11 10.58 -9.51
CA MET A 335 33.57 11.31 -8.34
C MET A 335 33.74 10.37 -7.14
N SER A 336 34.66 10.71 -6.26
CA SER A 336 35.02 9.96 -5.05
C SER A 336 33.81 9.69 -4.15
N ILE A 337 33.85 8.55 -3.46
CA ILE A 337 32.81 7.98 -2.59
C ILE A 337 32.18 8.98 -1.60
N ASN A 338 32.88 10.07 -1.26
CA ASN A 338 32.46 11.02 -0.22
C ASN A 338 31.76 12.29 -0.72
N GLU A 339 31.66 12.53 -2.04
CA GLU A 339 31.00 13.72 -2.60
C GLU A 339 30.09 13.34 -3.76
N ARG A 340 29.01 12.58 -3.50
CA ARG A 340 27.99 12.34 -4.53
C ARG A 340 27.16 13.60 -4.75
N VAL A 341 27.51 14.37 -5.77
CA VAL A 341 26.65 15.44 -6.29
C VAL A 341 25.70 14.82 -7.30
N TYR A 342 24.43 14.72 -6.94
CA TYR A 342 23.38 14.27 -7.86
C TYR A 342 23.01 15.39 -8.82
N ASP A 343 22.93 15.08 -10.11
CA ASP A 343 22.58 16.05 -11.15
C ASP A 343 21.27 15.66 -11.84
N LYS A 344 20.54 16.66 -12.33
CA LYS A 344 19.33 16.48 -13.14
C LYS A 344 19.62 15.85 -14.50
N ASP A 345 20.87 15.96 -14.97
CA ASP A 345 21.36 15.44 -16.24
C ASP A 345 22.06 14.06 -16.08
N ASP A 346 22.04 13.47 -14.88
CA ASP A 346 22.46 12.08 -14.66
C ASP A 346 21.71 11.16 -15.64
N THR A 347 22.46 10.32 -16.36
CA THR A 347 21.89 9.48 -17.42
C THR A 347 21.63 8.06 -16.92
N PHE A 348 20.41 7.59 -17.15
CA PHE A 348 19.90 6.27 -16.82
C PHE A 348 19.70 5.43 -18.07
N TYR A 349 20.09 4.16 -17.99
CA TYR A 349 20.00 3.18 -19.06
C TYR A 349 19.01 2.08 -18.68
N PHE A 350 17.83 2.10 -19.32
CA PHE A 350 16.76 1.14 -19.09
C PHE A 350 16.83 0.00 -20.09
N ASN A 351 16.92 -1.23 -19.61
CA ASN A 351 16.71 -2.41 -20.44
C ASN A 351 15.20 -2.62 -20.71
N ILE A 352 14.88 -3.22 -21.86
CA ILE A 352 13.52 -3.72 -22.16
C ILE A 352 13.50 -5.22 -21.86
N PHE A 353 12.96 -5.59 -20.71
CA PHE A 353 12.96 -6.98 -20.24
C PHE A 353 11.89 -7.81 -20.96
N LYS A 354 12.28 -8.99 -21.43
CA LYS A 354 11.34 -9.97 -21.97
C LYS A 354 10.82 -10.83 -20.82
N ILE A 355 9.55 -10.68 -20.49
CA ILE A 355 8.90 -11.42 -19.39
C ILE A 355 8.22 -12.69 -19.91
N SER A 356 8.11 -13.71 -19.06
CA SER A 356 7.54 -15.01 -19.42
C SER A 356 6.04 -14.92 -19.72
N ASP A 357 5.50 -15.94 -20.36
CA ASP A 357 4.06 -16.05 -20.65
C ASP A 357 3.23 -16.08 -19.36
N GLU A 358 3.76 -16.72 -18.33
CA GLU A 358 3.19 -16.76 -16.97
C GLU A 358 3.13 -15.37 -16.34
N HIS A 359 4.23 -14.61 -16.34
CA HIS A 359 4.24 -13.24 -15.82
C HIS A 359 3.27 -12.33 -16.58
N VAL A 360 3.16 -12.48 -17.90
CA VAL A 360 2.20 -11.72 -18.71
C VAL A 360 0.76 -12.05 -18.33
N ARG A 361 0.46 -13.34 -18.11
CA ARG A 361 -0.86 -13.79 -17.66
C ARG A 361 -1.19 -13.28 -16.26
N ILE A 362 -0.25 -13.34 -15.31
CA ILE A 362 -0.43 -12.78 -13.95
C ILE A 362 -0.74 -11.28 -14.03
N VAL A 363 0.07 -10.52 -14.77
CA VAL A 363 -0.14 -9.07 -14.96
C VAL A 363 -1.51 -8.78 -15.57
N ASN A 364 -1.87 -9.46 -16.66
CA ASN A 364 -3.18 -9.29 -17.29
C ASN A 364 -4.33 -9.73 -16.40
N GLY A 365 -4.17 -10.80 -15.62
CA GLY A 365 -5.14 -11.26 -14.63
C GLY A 365 -5.40 -10.20 -13.56
N LEU A 366 -4.36 -9.53 -13.07
CA LEU A 366 -4.50 -8.38 -12.16
C LEU A 366 -5.20 -7.19 -12.83
N LEU A 367 -4.90 -6.91 -14.10
CA LEU A 367 -5.59 -5.86 -14.87
C LEU A 367 -7.08 -6.19 -15.05
N LEU A 368 -7.44 -7.46 -15.24
CA LEU A 368 -8.83 -7.93 -15.32
C LEU A 368 -9.53 -7.88 -13.97
N ASP A 369 -8.87 -8.35 -12.90
CA ASP A 369 -9.41 -8.38 -11.55
C ASP A 369 -9.76 -6.96 -11.06
N LEU A 370 -8.89 -5.99 -11.35
CA LEU A 370 -9.07 -4.60 -10.99
C LEU A 370 -9.86 -3.79 -12.04
N ALA A 371 -10.40 -4.42 -13.09
CA ALA A 371 -11.20 -3.77 -14.10
C ALA A 371 -12.70 -3.67 -13.76
N PHE A 372 -13.19 -4.34 -12.71
CA PHE A 372 -14.62 -4.34 -12.33
C PHE A 372 -15.29 -2.95 -12.23
N PRO A 373 -14.62 -1.84 -11.83
CA PRO A 373 -15.27 -0.54 -11.77
C PRO A 373 -15.15 0.27 -13.08
N SER A 374 -14.49 -0.30 -14.09
CA SER A 374 -14.29 0.31 -15.40
C SER A 374 -15.51 0.10 -16.27
N LYS A 375 -15.78 1.01 -17.20
CA LYS A 375 -16.83 0.82 -18.20
C LYS A 375 -16.36 -0.06 -19.36
N ARG A 376 -15.03 -0.17 -19.56
CA ARG A 376 -14.45 -0.79 -20.76
C ARG A 376 -13.11 -1.48 -20.50
N ILE A 377 -12.85 -2.53 -21.27
CA ILE A 377 -11.55 -3.18 -21.40
C ILE A 377 -11.14 -3.13 -22.87
N ILE A 378 -10.01 -2.49 -23.15
CA ILE A 378 -9.39 -2.31 -24.46
C ILE A 378 -8.37 -3.42 -24.68
N PHE A 379 -8.37 -3.96 -25.89
CA PHE A 379 -7.44 -4.97 -26.36
C PHE A 379 -7.11 -4.72 -27.84
N ASN A 380 -6.04 -5.31 -28.35
CA ASN A 380 -5.68 -5.18 -29.76
C ASN A 380 -6.27 -6.32 -30.59
N ARG A 381 -6.06 -7.57 -30.18
CA ARG A 381 -6.58 -8.77 -30.87
C ARG A 381 -7.72 -9.46 -30.11
N THR A 382 -8.83 -9.71 -30.81
CA THR A 382 -10.01 -10.39 -30.25
C THR A 382 -9.73 -11.82 -29.80
N ASP A 383 -9.02 -12.60 -30.60
CA ASP A 383 -8.69 -14.00 -30.29
C ASP A 383 -7.81 -14.10 -29.04
N ALA A 384 -6.73 -13.30 -28.98
CA ALA A 384 -5.84 -13.25 -27.83
C ALA A 384 -6.55 -12.78 -26.56
N PHE A 385 -7.50 -11.84 -26.68
CA PHE A 385 -8.29 -11.36 -25.54
C PHE A 385 -9.26 -12.43 -25.02
N LEU A 386 -9.96 -13.15 -25.91
CA LEU A 386 -10.85 -14.24 -25.51
C LEU A 386 -10.08 -15.39 -24.87
N ASP A 387 -8.90 -15.73 -25.39
CA ASP A 387 -8.02 -16.75 -24.78
C ASP A 387 -7.56 -16.33 -23.38
N LEU A 388 -7.25 -15.04 -23.19
CA LEU A 388 -6.90 -14.48 -21.88
C LEU A 388 -8.08 -14.53 -20.90
N LEU A 389 -9.30 -14.17 -21.33
CA LEU A 389 -10.49 -14.24 -20.49
C LEU A 389 -10.82 -15.68 -20.08
N GLU A 390 -10.71 -16.62 -21.03
CA GLU A 390 -10.92 -18.04 -20.75
C GLU A 390 -9.94 -18.54 -19.70
N TRP A 391 -8.65 -18.23 -19.87
CA TRP A 391 -7.62 -18.52 -18.87
C TRP A 391 -7.97 -17.90 -17.53
N PHE A 392 -8.24 -16.59 -17.47
CA PHE A 392 -8.52 -15.89 -16.22
C PHE A 392 -9.72 -16.50 -15.47
N LEU A 393 -10.80 -16.84 -16.16
CA LEU A 393 -12.02 -17.37 -15.52
C LEU A 393 -11.87 -18.82 -15.05
N THR A 394 -10.97 -19.61 -15.65
CA THR A 394 -10.84 -21.06 -15.39
C THR A 394 -9.64 -21.47 -14.54
N GLU A 395 -8.58 -20.67 -14.51
CA GLU A 395 -7.37 -20.94 -13.72
C GLU A 395 -7.67 -20.90 -12.20
N PRO A 396 -6.89 -21.56 -11.33
CA PRO A 396 -6.98 -21.35 -9.88
C PRO A 396 -6.87 -19.87 -9.47
N CYS A 397 -7.45 -19.51 -8.32
CA CYS A 397 -7.52 -18.13 -7.81
C CYS A 397 -6.19 -17.60 -7.24
N ASP A 398 -5.06 -17.99 -7.84
CA ASP A 398 -3.73 -17.50 -7.50
C ASP A 398 -3.55 -16.04 -7.96
N VAL A 399 -4.31 -15.63 -8.99
CA VAL A 399 -4.32 -14.28 -9.54
C VAL A 399 -5.73 -13.70 -9.49
N GLY A 400 -6.04 -12.95 -8.43
CA GLY A 400 -7.32 -12.27 -8.29
C GLY A 400 -8.50 -13.23 -8.04
N LYS A 401 -9.71 -12.81 -8.41
CA LYS A 401 -10.99 -13.54 -8.24
C LYS A 401 -11.30 -13.91 -6.79
N ASN A 402 -10.76 -13.11 -5.88
CA ASN A 402 -11.02 -13.19 -4.45
C ASN A 402 -12.15 -12.24 -4.11
N VAL A 403 -13.37 -12.78 -4.01
CA VAL A 403 -14.59 -12.05 -3.71
C VAL A 403 -14.64 -11.74 -2.22
N GLY A 404 -14.64 -10.46 -1.85
CA GLY A 404 -14.69 -10.04 -0.45
C GLY A 404 -14.57 -8.53 -0.28
N GLY A 405 -14.65 -8.05 0.96
CA GLY A 405 -14.64 -6.63 1.30
C GLY A 405 -15.92 -5.89 0.88
N LYS A 406 -15.85 -4.55 0.85
CA LYS A 406 -16.99 -3.68 0.55
C LYS A 406 -17.60 -3.89 -0.84
N ASP A 407 -16.79 -4.30 -1.81
CA ASP A 407 -17.20 -4.43 -3.21
C ASP A 407 -17.55 -5.88 -3.61
N LYS A 408 -17.72 -6.80 -2.64
CA LYS A 408 -17.88 -8.25 -2.90
C LYS A 408 -18.96 -8.57 -3.95
N TYR A 409 -20.12 -7.93 -3.86
CA TYR A 409 -21.24 -8.17 -4.79
C TYR A 409 -20.94 -7.63 -6.20
N GLN A 410 -20.27 -6.48 -6.29
CA GLN A 410 -19.88 -5.90 -7.58
C GLN A 410 -18.85 -6.77 -8.29
N ILE A 411 -17.86 -7.29 -7.54
CA ILE A 411 -16.83 -8.20 -8.07
C ILE A 411 -17.47 -9.51 -8.54
N LEU A 412 -18.33 -10.13 -7.73
CA LEU A 412 -19.00 -11.38 -8.10
C LEU A 412 -19.87 -11.20 -9.35
N LYS A 413 -20.68 -10.14 -9.38
CA LYS A 413 -21.50 -9.79 -10.55
C LYS A 413 -20.63 -9.62 -11.79
N TYR A 414 -19.52 -8.88 -11.69
CA TYR A 414 -18.58 -8.69 -12.80
C TYR A 414 -18.03 -10.03 -13.34
N LEU A 415 -17.62 -10.95 -12.46
CA LEU A 415 -17.12 -12.27 -12.86
C LEU A 415 -18.20 -13.13 -13.53
N LEU A 416 -19.43 -13.07 -13.02
CA LEU A 416 -20.58 -13.76 -13.63
C LEU A 416 -20.92 -13.17 -15.00
N ASP A 417 -20.87 -11.85 -15.16
CA ASP A 417 -21.14 -11.15 -16.42
C ASP A 417 -20.07 -11.50 -17.48
N LEU A 418 -18.79 -11.56 -17.09
CA LEU A 418 -17.72 -12.08 -17.96
C LEU A 418 -17.95 -13.53 -18.39
N THR A 419 -18.42 -14.38 -17.46
CA THR A 419 -18.72 -15.79 -17.75
C THR A 419 -19.87 -15.92 -18.75
N ARG A 420 -20.95 -15.16 -18.54
CA ARG A 420 -22.08 -15.10 -19.49
C ARG A 420 -21.64 -14.60 -20.86
N PHE A 421 -20.80 -13.57 -20.90
CA PHE A 421 -20.20 -13.08 -22.14
C PHE A 421 -19.42 -14.17 -22.88
N MET A 422 -18.59 -14.95 -22.18
CA MET A 422 -17.81 -16.03 -22.79
C MET A 422 -18.71 -17.14 -23.36
N HIS A 423 -19.78 -17.52 -22.65
CA HIS A 423 -20.79 -18.45 -23.16
C HIS A 423 -21.48 -17.93 -24.43
N ALA A 424 -21.87 -16.65 -24.45
CA ALA A 424 -22.48 -16.02 -25.63
C ALA A 424 -21.53 -15.99 -26.85
N ASN A 425 -20.21 -16.01 -26.62
CA ASN A 425 -19.18 -16.11 -27.65
C ASN A 425 -18.77 -17.55 -27.98
N GLY A 426 -19.55 -18.55 -27.53
CA GLY A 426 -19.34 -19.96 -27.87
C GLY A 426 -18.21 -20.65 -27.09
N ARG A 427 -17.72 -20.05 -26.00
CA ARG A 427 -16.71 -20.64 -25.13
C ARG A 427 -17.36 -21.13 -23.84
N ALA A 428 -17.40 -22.45 -23.65
CA ALA A 428 -17.95 -23.05 -22.44
C ALA A 428 -16.92 -22.96 -21.31
N VAL A 429 -17.00 -21.88 -20.53
CA VAL A 429 -16.12 -21.64 -19.37
C VAL A 429 -16.84 -22.00 -18.08
N LYS A 430 -16.11 -22.55 -17.10
CA LYS A 430 -16.61 -22.73 -15.74
C LYS A 430 -15.85 -21.77 -14.83
N LEU A 431 -16.56 -20.78 -14.27
CA LEU A 431 -15.97 -19.78 -13.38
C LEU A 431 -15.36 -20.46 -12.14
N VAL A 432 -14.09 -20.19 -11.89
CA VAL A 432 -13.37 -20.52 -10.66
C VAL A 432 -13.09 -19.21 -9.91
N TRP A 433 -13.68 -19.09 -8.73
CA TRP A 433 -13.54 -17.92 -7.84
C TRP A 433 -13.42 -18.39 -6.39
N ASN A 434 -12.90 -17.52 -5.51
CA ASN A 434 -12.76 -17.81 -4.09
C ASN A 434 -13.45 -16.74 -3.25
N LEU A 435 -14.13 -17.15 -2.19
CA LEU A 435 -14.61 -16.22 -1.16
C LEU A 435 -13.42 -15.91 -0.25
N SER A 436 -13.03 -14.63 -0.15
CA SER A 436 -11.92 -14.20 0.70
C SER A 436 -12.26 -14.47 2.18
N GLY A 437 -11.74 -15.57 2.73
CA GLY A 437 -12.08 -16.07 4.07
C GLY A 437 -11.30 -15.47 5.24
N GLU A 438 -10.20 -14.75 5.00
CA GLU A 438 -9.39 -14.15 6.07
C GLU A 438 -9.89 -12.73 6.39
N LEU A 439 -10.82 -12.65 7.34
CA LEU A 439 -11.21 -11.41 7.98
C LEU A 439 -10.53 -11.37 9.35
N GLU A 440 -9.56 -10.47 9.52
CA GLU A 440 -9.06 -10.18 10.86
C GLU A 440 -10.14 -9.40 11.61
N THR A 441 -10.73 -10.02 12.64
CA THR A 441 -11.66 -9.36 13.56
C THR A 441 -10.85 -8.55 14.56
N THR A 442 -10.67 -7.27 14.27
CA THR A 442 -10.11 -6.29 15.21
C THR A 442 -11.08 -5.11 15.26
N GLY A 443 -11.22 -4.44 16.41
CA GLY A 443 -11.96 -3.18 16.47
C GLY A 443 -11.31 -2.19 15.49
N THR A 444 -11.96 -1.96 14.35
CA THR A 444 -11.37 -1.18 13.24
C THR A 444 -11.16 0.27 13.65
N ASN A 445 -11.94 0.75 14.62
CA ASN A 445 -11.78 2.06 15.24
C ASN A 445 -10.37 2.22 15.85
N VAL A 446 -9.83 1.17 16.47
CA VAL A 446 -8.47 1.19 17.03
C VAL A 446 -7.41 1.28 15.93
N SER A 447 -7.57 0.56 14.82
CA SER A 447 -6.64 0.66 13.69
C SER A 447 -6.73 2.02 12.99
N ARG A 448 -7.96 2.55 12.80
CA ARG A 448 -8.19 3.85 12.16
C ARG A 448 -7.62 5.00 12.96
N VAL A 449 -7.86 5.02 14.27
CA VAL A 449 -7.31 6.07 15.14
C VAL A 449 -5.77 5.98 15.18
N LYS A 450 -5.17 4.78 15.11
CA LYS A 450 -3.71 4.61 14.98
C LYS A 450 -3.17 5.21 13.67
N GLU A 451 -3.84 4.99 12.56
CA GLU A 451 -3.42 5.52 11.26
C GLU A 451 -3.51 7.05 11.23
N ILE A 452 -4.61 7.63 11.73
CA ILE A 452 -4.79 9.08 11.84
C ILE A 452 -3.71 9.69 12.76
N ALA A 453 -3.49 9.06 13.91
CA ALA A 453 -2.46 9.42 14.87
C ALA A 453 -1.06 9.46 14.23
N HIS A 454 -0.71 8.38 13.53
CA HIS A 454 0.55 8.24 12.84
C HIS A 454 0.70 9.31 11.76
N ALA A 455 -0.29 9.50 10.91
CA ALA A 455 -0.27 10.52 9.86
C ALA A 455 -0.04 11.94 10.41
N ARG A 456 -0.75 12.32 11.50
CA ARG A 456 -0.53 13.62 12.16
C ARG A 456 0.89 13.77 12.69
N PHE A 457 1.42 12.71 13.32
CA PHE A 457 2.79 12.72 13.81
C PHE A 457 3.80 12.94 12.67
N PHE A 458 3.64 12.25 11.54
CA PHE A 458 4.52 12.41 10.38
C PHE A 458 4.36 13.78 9.70
N GLU A 459 3.13 14.32 9.63
CA GLU A 459 2.88 15.69 9.17
C GLU A 459 3.65 16.70 10.02
N ASP A 460 3.49 16.63 11.35
CA ASP A 460 4.17 17.53 12.27
C ASP A 460 5.70 17.41 12.18
N MET A 461 6.21 16.19 12.06
CA MET A 461 7.64 15.93 11.91
C MET A 461 8.19 16.51 10.61
N LYS A 462 7.52 16.31 9.47
CA LYS A 462 8.01 16.76 8.15
C LYS A 462 7.77 18.26 7.92
N THR A 463 6.83 18.88 8.63
CA THR A 463 6.56 20.34 8.56
C THR A 463 7.34 21.14 9.61
N SER A 464 7.85 20.50 10.66
CA SER A 464 8.67 21.16 11.69
C SER A 464 9.93 21.78 11.08
N LYS A 465 10.23 23.03 11.46
CA LYS A 465 11.51 23.68 11.14
C LYS A 465 12.69 23.08 11.93
N ARG A 466 12.41 22.23 12.92
CA ARG A 466 13.45 21.59 13.74
C ARG A 466 13.95 20.34 13.01
N ASN A 467 15.27 20.22 12.85
CA ASN A 467 15.93 19.04 12.28
C ASN A 467 16.03 17.88 13.30
N ASP A 468 15.10 17.80 14.23
CA ASP A 468 15.16 16.84 15.33
C ASP A 468 14.80 15.43 14.82
N SER A 469 15.45 14.40 15.37
CA SER A 469 15.14 13.04 14.95
C SER A 469 13.70 12.65 15.33
N PRO A 470 13.04 11.75 14.57
CA PRO A 470 11.70 11.26 14.92
C PRO A 470 11.62 10.77 16.37
N ALA A 471 12.67 10.08 16.83
CA ALA A 471 12.78 9.56 18.18
C ALA A 471 12.90 10.67 19.25
N TYR A 472 13.56 11.79 18.94
CA TYR A 472 13.60 12.96 19.81
C TYR A 472 12.21 13.62 19.93
N LEU A 473 11.47 13.77 18.82
CA LEU A 473 10.13 14.37 18.85
C LEU A 473 9.13 13.50 19.62
N TYR A 474 9.23 12.17 19.51
CA TYR A 474 8.48 11.23 20.37
C TYR A 474 8.81 11.45 21.85
N TYR A 475 10.10 11.55 22.16
CA TYR A 475 10.60 11.74 23.52
C TYR A 475 10.22 13.13 24.11
N GLU A 476 10.20 14.18 23.30
CA GLU A 476 9.73 15.52 23.69
C GLU A 476 8.21 15.52 24.01
N ARG A 477 7.38 14.86 23.18
CA ARG A 477 5.92 14.81 23.38
C ARG A 477 5.51 14.04 24.63
N LEU A 478 6.16 12.91 24.90
CA LEU A 478 6.01 12.18 26.18
C LEU A 478 6.33 13.07 27.39
N GLY A 479 7.00 14.19 27.14
CA GLY A 479 7.36 15.14 28.16
C GLY A 479 6.47 16.29 28.49
N LYS A 480 5.55 16.61 27.59
CA LYS A 480 4.52 17.62 27.85
C LYS A 480 3.31 17.01 28.59
N ALA A 481 3.27 15.68 28.70
CA ALA A 481 2.16 14.89 29.19
C ALA A 481 2.13 14.62 30.71
N GLY A 482 3.22 14.87 31.43
CA GLY A 482 3.32 14.61 32.87
C GLY A 482 3.47 15.90 33.69
N PRO A 483 3.05 15.91 34.96
CA PRO A 483 3.30 17.06 35.84
C PRO A 483 4.82 17.30 35.90
N SER A 484 5.25 18.48 35.46
CA SER A 484 6.64 18.91 35.57
C SER A 484 6.97 19.10 37.04
N GLN A 485 7.43 18.04 37.71
CA GLN A 485 8.07 18.17 39.01
C GLN A 485 9.46 18.76 38.74
N ARG A 486 9.54 20.09 38.59
CA ARG A 486 10.81 20.81 38.73
C ARG A 486 11.25 20.64 40.18
N CYS A 487 12.18 19.72 40.41
CA CYS A 487 12.90 19.68 41.67
C CYS A 487 13.93 20.81 41.63
N GLU A 488 13.58 21.96 42.20
CA GLU A 488 14.54 23.04 42.44
C GLU A 488 15.44 22.63 43.61
N ARG A 489 16.54 21.91 43.33
CA ARG A 489 17.75 21.90 44.15
C ARG A 489 18.95 21.32 43.37
N SER A 490 20.05 22.06 43.47
CA SER A 490 21.35 21.88 42.83
C SER A 490 22.18 20.76 43.46
N ASP A 491 22.80 19.93 42.62
CA ASP A 491 24.21 19.49 42.69
C ASP A 491 24.54 18.62 41.45
N GLU A 492 25.75 18.77 40.87
CA GLU A 492 26.17 18.10 39.61
C GLU A 492 26.14 16.56 39.64
N ALA A 493 26.05 15.94 40.82
CA ALA A 493 25.94 14.50 40.99
C ALA A 493 24.51 13.95 40.74
N ASP A 494 23.48 14.80 40.76
CA ASP A 494 22.08 14.40 40.57
C ASP A 494 21.65 14.31 39.09
N LEU A 495 22.50 14.71 38.14
CA LEU A 495 22.19 14.62 36.70
C LEU A 495 21.98 13.18 36.22
N PHE A 496 22.58 12.18 36.87
CA PHE A 496 22.35 10.76 36.56
C PHE A 496 20.95 10.27 36.97
N VAL A 497 20.33 10.94 37.96
CA VAL A 497 18.99 10.67 38.48
C VAL A 497 17.94 11.53 37.75
N GLN A 498 18.30 12.73 37.29
CA GLN A 498 17.43 13.70 36.58
C GLN A 498 17.34 13.47 35.06
N GLY A 499 17.20 12.21 34.63
CA GLY A 499 16.87 11.90 33.24
C GLY A 499 15.42 12.16 32.88
N GLY A 500 15.09 12.00 31.60
CA GLY A 500 13.72 12.06 31.16
C GLY A 500 13.22 13.46 30.83
N ALA A 501 14.09 14.46 30.64
CA ALA A 501 13.74 15.78 30.08
C ALA A 501 14.23 15.87 28.62
N PRO A 502 13.57 16.63 27.70
CA PRO A 502 13.98 16.70 26.29
C PRO A 502 15.47 17.01 26.10
N GLU A 503 16.03 17.85 26.97
CA GLU A 503 17.43 18.25 26.98
C GLU A 503 18.40 17.09 27.31
N THR A 504 17.90 16.05 27.99
CA THR A 504 18.67 14.85 28.39
C THR A 504 18.52 13.69 27.41
N TYR A 505 17.87 13.87 26.25
CA TYR A 505 17.59 12.78 25.31
C TYR A 505 18.83 11.98 24.89
N MET A 506 19.96 12.66 24.65
CA MET A 506 21.19 12.00 24.20
C MET A 506 21.82 11.18 25.33
N GLU A 507 21.82 11.71 26.55
CA GLU A 507 22.31 11.06 27.77
C GLU A 507 21.43 9.87 28.14
N ASP A 508 20.11 10.04 28.04
CA ASP A 508 19.13 8.96 28.20
C ASP A 508 19.33 7.87 27.14
N GLY A 509 19.63 8.23 25.89
CA GLY A 509 19.98 7.27 24.84
C GLY A 509 21.20 6.42 25.19
N LYS A 510 22.28 7.04 25.70
CA LYS A 510 23.49 6.34 26.16
C LYS A 510 23.18 5.40 27.34
N GLN A 511 22.33 5.85 28.27
CA GLN A 511 21.94 5.06 29.43
C GLN A 511 21.01 3.91 29.05
N VAL A 512 20.08 4.13 28.13
CA VAL A 512 19.23 3.09 27.53
C VAL A 512 20.08 2.01 26.86
N CYS A 513 21.10 2.39 26.10
CA CYS A 513 22.04 1.42 25.53
C CYS A 513 22.72 0.60 26.65
N SER A 514 23.16 1.25 27.72
CA SER A 514 23.78 0.57 28.87
C SER A 514 22.81 -0.37 29.60
N MET A 515 21.55 0.05 29.79
CA MET A 515 20.46 -0.77 30.33
C MET A 515 20.22 -2.01 29.45
N PHE A 516 20.20 -1.82 28.13
CA PHE A 516 20.06 -2.90 27.16
C PHE A 516 21.23 -3.89 27.22
N PHE A 517 22.47 -3.40 27.23
CA PHE A 517 23.64 -4.27 27.38
C PHE A 517 23.65 -5.03 28.70
N PHE A 518 23.25 -4.39 29.81
CA PHE A 518 23.14 -5.05 31.10
C PHE A 518 22.10 -6.18 31.06
N TRP A 519 20.93 -5.90 30.49
CA TRP A 519 19.88 -6.91 30.28
C TRP A 519 20.39 -8.08 29.43
N CYS A 520 21.05 -7.82 28.29
CA CYS A 520 21.66 -8.86 27.46
C CYS A 520 22.68 -9.69 28.22
N LYS A 521 23.58 -9.07 29.00
CA LYS A 521 24.59 -9.79 29.79
C LYS A 521 23.96 -10.73 30.80
N VAL A 522 22.90 -10.29 31.50
CA VAL A 522 22.21 -11.15 32.45
C VAL A 522 21.43 -12.26 31.75
N TYR A 523 20.77 -11.94 30.62
CA TYR A 523 20.03 -12.93 29.84
C TYR A 523 20.96 -14.02 29.26
N PHE A 524 22.07 -13.64 28.62
CA PHE A 524 23.03 -14.59 28.06
C PHE A 524 23.83 -15.33 29.12
N GLY A 525 24.25 -14.63 30.18
CA GLY A 525 24.96 -15.23 31.31
C GLY A 525 24.11 -16.20 32.13
N SER A 526 22.78 -16.16 31.99
CA SER A 526 21.84 -17.06 32.68
C SER A 526 21.34 -18.21 31.81
N ARG A 527 21.87 -18.42 30.60
CA ARG A 527 21.44 -19.53 29.73
C ARG A 527 21.61 -20.92 30.34
N SER A 528 22.63 -21.11 31.17
CA SER A 528 22.92 -22.38 31.84
C SER A 528 22.06 -22.63 33.09
N VAL A 529 21.22 -21.67 33.52
CA VAL A 529 20.34 -21.83 34.68
C VAL A 529 18.88 -22.10 34.28
N PRO A 530 18.08 -22.76 35.16
CA PRO A 530 16.68 -23.04 34.92
C PRO A 530 15.86 -21.81 34.50
N THR A 531 14.87 -22.00 33.62
CA THR A 531 14.00 -20.95 33.06
C THR A 531 13.33 -20.09 34.14
N ALA A 532 12.93 -20.68 35.27
CA ALA A 532 12.34 -19.95 36.40
C ALA A 532 13.31 -18.89 36.99
N ILE A 533 14.60 -19.21 37.08
CA ILE A 533 15.63 -18.28 37.58
C ILE A 533 15.90 -17.18 36.54
N ARG A 534 15.94 -17.53 35.25
CA ARG A 534 16.04 -16.54 34.17
C ARG A 534 14.89 -15.54 34.22
N ARG A 535 13.65 -16.04 34.33
CA ARG A 535 12.44 -15.21 34.43
C ARG A 535 12.49 -14.29 35.65
N ARG A 536 12.86 -14.82 36.82
CA ARG A 536 13.07 -14.02 38.04
C ARG A 536 14.10 -12.91 37.83
N ASN A 537 15.24 -13.20 37.24
CA ASN A 537 16.29 -12.20 37.00
C ASN A 537 15.81 -11.11 36.03
N THR A 538 15.08 -11.48 34.98
CA THR A 538 14.52 -10.48 34.07
C THR A 538 13.48 -9.59 34.74
N ILE A 539 12.59 -10.16 35.57
CA ILE A 539 11.63 -9.37 36.36
C ILE A 539 12.36 -8.38 37.26
N LEU A 540 13.41 -8.82 37.96
CA LEU A 540 14.20 -7.94 38.84
C LEU A 540 14.88 -6.80 38.07
N ILE A 541 15.39 -7.06 36.86
CA ILE A 541 15.98 -6.03 36.00
C ILE A 541 14.91 -5.04 35.54
N MET A 542 13.76 -5.54 35.09
CA MET A 542 12.67 -4.68 34.65
C MET A 542 12.15 -3.80 35.78
N ASP A 543 12.02 -4.35 36.99
CA ASP A 543 11.62 -3.59 38.18
C ASP A 543 12.68 -2.57 38.61
N ALA A 544 13.97 -2.86 38.42
CA ALA A 544 15.03 -1.87 38.62
C ALA A 544 14.95 -0.75 37.57
N PHE A 545 14.70 -1.09 36.31
CA PHE A 545 14.61 -0.12 35.21
C PHE A 545 13.35 0.75 35.28
N LYS A 546 12.22 0.21 35.75
CA LYS A 546 10.99 0.99 36.01
C LYS A 546 11.18 2.11 37.04
N ARG A 547 12.18 2.00 37.92
CA ARG A 547 12.51 3.05 38.90
C ARG A 547 13.31 4.22 38.29
N LEU A 548 13.80 4.06 37.06
CA LEU A 548 14.43 5.14 36.31
C LEU A 548 13.36 6.07 35.72
N PRO A 549 13.72 7.28 35.27
CA PRO A 549 12.76 8.19 34.65
C PRO A 549 11.94 7.51 33.56
N CYS A 550 10.62 7.60 33.65
CA CYS A 550 9.73 6.80 32.82
C CYS A 550 9.97 7.00 31.31
N ARG A 551 10.40 8.19 30.86
CA ARG A 551 10.78 8.42 29.45
C ARG A 551 12.01 7.61 29.04
N ARG A 552 13.02 7.51 29.91
CA ARG A 552 14.20 6.67 29.71
C ARG A 552 13.81 5.20 29.64
N PHE A 553 12.95 4.75 30.56
CA PHE A 553 12.43 3.39 30.56
C PHE A 553 11.61 3.09 29.29
N TRP A 554 10.80 4.04 28.83
CA TRP A 554 10.04 3.92 27.58
C TRP A 554 10.96 3.82 26.35
N VAL A 555 12.00 4.66 26.26
CA VAL A 555 13.01 4.57 25.18
C VAL A 555 13.73 3.23 25.24
N TYR A 556 14.06 2.73 26.43
CA TYR A 556 14.60 1.39 26.62
C TYR A 556 13.66 0.29 26.13
N LEU A 557 12.38 0.36 26.47
CA LEU A 557 11.40 -0.62 26.00
C LEU A 557 11.23 -0.57 24.48
N LYS A 558 11.24 0.63 23.88
CA LYS A 558 11.28 0.79 22.42
C LYS A 558 12.56 0.21 21.82
N TYR A 559 13.71 0.39 22.46
CA TYR A 559 14.99 -0.16 22.04
C TYR A 559 15.01 -1.69 22.12
N VAL A 560 14.50 -2.28 23.22
CA VAL A 560 14.32 -3.73 23.39
C VAL A 560 13.34 -4.27 22.35
N ARG A 561 12.21 -3.59 22.11
CA ARG A 561 11.22 -4.00 21.11
C ARG A 561 11.80 -3.90 19.70
N GLN A 562 12.53 -2.84 19.37
CA GLN A 562 13.27 -2.73 18.12
C GLN A 562 14.31 -3.83 17.99
N TYR A 563 15.02 -4.21 19.05
CA TYR A 563 15.99 -5.30 19.04
C TYR A 563 15.33 -6.69 18.90
N GLN A 564 14.18 -6.90 19.52
CA GLN A 564 13.38 -8.12 19.35
C GLN A 564 12.78 -8.24 17.96
N PHE A 565 12.43 -7.11 17.35
CA PHE A 565 11.98 -7.03 15.96
C PHE A 565 13.15 -7.01 14.96
N ARG A 566 14.38 -6.69 15.40
CA ARG A 566 15.60 -6.53 14.58
C ARG A 566 16.81 -7.13 15.30
N PHE A 567 17.08 -8.40 15.04
CA PHE A 567 18.15 -9.12 15.73
C PHE A 567 19.59 -8.82 15.25
N PHE A 568 19.84 -7.81 14.41
CA PHE A 568 21.17 -7.72 13.74
C PHE A 568 21.77 -6.31 13.45
N GLN A 569 21.16 -5.19 13.87
CA GLN A 569 21.67 -3.84 13.52
C GLN A 569 22.74 -3.23 14.47
N VAL A 570 23.53 -4.01 15.19
CA VAL A 570 24.52 -3.46 16.16
C VAL A 570 25.72 -2.78 15.47
N LYS A 571 26.04 -3.10 14.21
CA LYS A 571 27.18 -2.48 13.51
C LYS A 571 26.93 -1.08 12.95
N LEU A 572 25.70 -0.78 12.49
CA LEU A 572 25.41 0.47 11.77
C LEU A 572 25.35 1.69 12.70
N PHE A 573 24.89 1.52 13.94
CA PHE A 573 24.75 2.61 14.91
C PHE A 573 26.09 3.06 15.54
N GLY A 574 27.06 2.15 15.68
CA GLY A 574 28.40 2.53 16.17
C GLY A 574 29.10 3.54 15.25
N HIS A 575 28.89 3.40 13.94
CA HIS A 575 29.52 4.26 12.93
C HIS A 575 28.86 5.64 12.80
N LEU A 576 27.56 5.76 13.06
CA LEU A 576 26.82 7.04 12.98
C LEU A 576 27.04 7.96 14.20
N TYR A 577 27.47 7.41 15.34
CA TYR A 577 27.63 8.16 16.59
C TYR A 577 29.07 8.15 17.15
N GLY A 578 30.06 7.65 16.39
CA GLY A 578 31.47 7.68 16.78
C GLY A 578 31.80 6.85 18.01
N LEU A 579 31.02 5.82 18.32
CA LEU A 579 31.31 4.89 19.40
C LEU A 579 32.21 3.77 18.86
N ASP A 580 33.40 3.63 19.42
CA ASP A 580 34.33 2.57 19.07
C ASP A 580 33.75 1.19 19.46
N THR A 581 33.19 0.49 18.48
CA THR A 581 32.59 -0.84 18.64
C THR A 581 33.59 -1.97 18.38
N SER A 582 34.88 -1.66 18.12
CA SER A 582 35.89 -2.66 17.77
C SER A 582 36.19 -3.67 18.90
N HIS A 583 35.97 -3.29 20.16
CA HIS A 583 36.05 -4.19 21.32
C HIS A 583 34.77 -5.03 21.56
N MET A 584 33.71 -4.88 20.76
CA MET A 584 32.39 -5.46 21.02
C MET A 584 32.11 -6.81 20.30
N CYS A 585 33.13 -7.42 19.69
CA CYS A 585 33.02 -8.76 19.11
C CYS A 585 33.01 -9.85 20.20
N PHE A 586 31.83 -10.35 20.57
CA PHE A 586 31.72 -11.70 21.13
C PHE A 586 31.79 -12.72 19.99
N GLN A 587 32.77 -13.62 20.05
CA GLN A 587 32.84 -14.86 19.29
C GLN A 587 31.77 -15.86 19.77
N ALA A 588 30.49 -15.52 19.63
CA ALA A 588 29.41 -16.49 19.77
C ALA A 588 28.91 -16.82 18.36
N SER A 589 29.28 -17.99 17.86
CA SER A 589 28.86 -18.50 16.55
C SER A 589 27.32 -18.50 16.41
N GLU A 590 26.80 -18.29 15.20
CA GLU A 590 25.38 -18.41 14.82
C GLU A 590 24.67 -19.62 15.44
N LYS A 591 25.39 -20.75 15.62
CA LYS A 591 24.89 -21.99 16.23
C LYS A 591 24.34 -21.86 17.66
N THR A 592 24.62 -20.77 18.37
CA THR A 592 24.22 -20.60 19.78
C THR A 592 22.81 -20.01 19.96
N PHE A 593 22.12 -19.59 18.89
CA PHE A 593 20.79 -18.97 18.96
C PHE A 593 19.65 -19.79 18.33
N ASP A 594 19.96 -20.80 17.51
CA ASP A 594 18.97 -21.76 16.99
C ASP A 594 18.27 -22.59 18.10
N GLN A 595 18.75 -22.52 19.34
CA GLN A 595 18.28 -23.34 20.47
C GLN A 595 17.27 -22.64 21.39
N THR A 596 16.98 -21.34 21.21
CA THR A 596 15.88 -20.68 21.92
C THR A 596 14.57 -20.91 21.17
N GLY A 597 13.72 -21.80 21.68
CA GLY A 597 12.43 -22.11 21.07
C GLY A 597 11.48 -20.90 21.00
N PRO A 598 10.52 -20.89 20.05
CA PRO A 598 9.59 -19.78 19.81
C PRO A 598 8.71 -19.42 21.03
N GLU A 599 8.50 -20.35 21.96
CA GLU A 599 7.69 -20.12 23.16
C GLU A 599 8.31 -19.12 24.15
N ASP A 600 9.65 -19.09 24.29
CA ASP A 600 10.34 -18.16 25.21
C ASP A 600 10.29 -16.71 24.68
N VAL A 601 10.23 -16.54 23.35
CA VAL A 601 10.13 -15.22 22.68
C VAL A 601 8.69 -14.68 22.73
N LEU A 602 7.70 -15.52 22.50
CA LEU A 602 6.27 -15.17 22.53
C LEU A 602 5.78 -14.82 23.95
N THR A 603 6.19 -15.60 24.96
CA THR A 603 5.86 -15.32 26.37
C THR A 603 6.44 -13.97 26.81
N TYR A 604 7.67 -13.67 26.39
CA TYR A 604 8.34 -12.41 26.70
C TYR A 604 7.74 -11.20 25.98
N GLY A 605 7.24 -11.38 24.76
CA GLY A 605 6.53 -10.33 24.02
C GLY A 605 5.28 -9.84 24.76
N LYS A 606 4.48 -10.76 25.33
CA LYS A 606 3.30 -10.41 26.14
C LYS A 606 3.68 -9.63 27.42
N GLU A 607 4.69 -10.11 28.14
CA GLU A 607 5.19 -9.45 29.37
C GLU A 607 5.78 -8.05 29.09
N LEU A 608 6.51 -7.91 27.98
CA LEU A 608 7.07 -6.62 27.55
C LEU A 608 5.96 -5.63 27.18
N ASN A 609 4.93 -6.07 26.46
CA ASN A 609 3.78 -5.23 26.10
C ASN A 609 3.00 -4.78 27.34
N HIS A 610 2.79 -5.68 28.30
CA HIS A 610 2.14 -5.33 29.57
C HIS A 610 2.99 -4.32 30.38
N ALA A 611 4.31 -4.51 30.44
CA ALA A 611 5.22 -3.56 31.10
C ALA A 611 5.26 -2.20 30.40
N MET A 612 5.23 -2.18 29.06
CA MET A 612 5.13 -0.96 28.25
C MET A 612 3.83 -0.22 28.50
N TYR A 613 2.70 -0.94 28.52
CA TYR A 613 1.37 -0.39 28.76
C TYR A 613 1.24 0.17 30.18
N LYS A 614 1.70 -0.57 31.20
CA LYS A 614 1.68 -0.12 32.60
C LYS A 614 2.56 1.11 32.85
N ALA A 615 3.81 1.10 32.35
CA ALA A 615 4.69 2.25 32.48
C ALA A 615 4.15 3.49 31.74
N PHE A 616 3.38 3.28 30.68
CA PHE A 616 2.70 4.33 29.96
C PHE A 616 1.47 4.87 30.70
N GLU A 617 0.58 4.01 31.22
CA GLU A 617 -0.59 4.44 32.00
C GLU A 617 -0.21 5.23 33.25
N GLU A 618 0.86 4.81 33.94
CA GLU A 618 1.41 5.52 35.10
C GLU A 618 1.87 6.96 34.76
N GLN A 619 2.21 7.26 33.50
CA GLN A 619 2.60 8.61 33.04
C GLN A 619 1.43 9.48 32.55
N VAL A 620 0.32 8.88 32.15
CA VAL A 620 -0.71 9.50 31.30
C VAL A 620 -1.97 9.87 32.05
N THR A 621 -2.02 9.63 33.35
CA THR A 621 -3.07 10.09 34.28
C THR A 621 -3.29 11.61 34.30
N GLY A 622 -2.51 12.41 33.55
CA GLY A 622 -2.71 13.85 33.34
C GLY A 622 -3.08 14.29 31.91
N LEU A 623 -3.19 13.39 30.92
CA LEU A 623 -3.56 13.74 29.54
C LEU A 623 -5.09 13.69 29.36
N GLY A 624 -5.62 14.63 28.56
CA GLY A 624 -7.00 14.55 28.07
C GLY A 624 -7.24 13.27 27.24
N GLY A 625 -8.48 12.78 27.25
CA GLY A 625 -8.82 11.43 26.77
C GLY A 625 -8.30 11.05 25.37
N SER A 626 -8.27 11.98 24.40
CA SER A 626 -7.83 11.68 23.02
C SER A 626 -6.30 11.52 22.86
N GLU A 627 -5.49 12.20 23.67
CA GLU A 627 -4.02 12.06 23.65
C GLU A 627 -3.56 10.84 24.45
N SER A 628 -4.27 10.49 25.53
CA SER A 628 -4.06 9.25 26.28
C SER A 628 -4.27 8.02 25.38
N GLU A 629 -5.41 7.97 24.68
CA GLU A 629 -5.74 6.89 23.72
C GLU A 629 -4.69 6.77 22.61
N PHE A 630 -4.28 7.88 21.98
CA PHE A 630 -3.26 7.91 20.92
C PHE A 630 -2.01 7.10 21.26
N PHE A 631 -1.51 7.20 22.49
CA PHE A 631 -0.27 6.54 22.88
C PHE A 631 -0.48 5.13 23.46
N LYS A 632 -1.60 4.83 24.14
CA LYS A 632 -1.99 3.45 24.51
C LYS A 632 -1.98 2.52 23.30
N MET A 633 -2.42 3.06 22.17
CA MET A 633 -2.55 2.36 20.90
C MET A 633 -1.21 1.95 20.25
N PHE A 634 -0.09 2.62 20.53
CA PHE A 634 1.25 2.23 20.02
C PHE A 634 1.91 1.08 20.80
N LEU A 635 1.25 0.55 21.83
CA LEU A 635 1.81 -0.45 22.76
C LEU A 635 1.23 -1.85 22.53
N ILE A 636 0.00 -1.96 22.03
CA ILE A 636 -0.72 -3.22 21.79
C ILE A 636 -0.25 -3.89 20.48
N PRO A 637 0.21 -5.16 20.48
CA PRO A 637 0.54 -5.90 19.27
C PRO A 637 -0.72 -6.23 18.45
N GLN A 638 -0.58 -6.40 17.13
CA GLN A 638 -1.60 -7.08 16.33
C GLN A 638 -1.70 -8.53 16.82
N GLY A 639 -2.86 -8.94 17.32
CA GLY A 639 -3.17 -10.35 17.63
C GLY A 639 -3.41 -10.75 19.08
N VAL A 640 -3.65 -9.81 20.02
CA VAL A 640 -4.14 -10.17 21.36
C VAL A 640 -5.48 -9.49 21.56
N GLY A 641 -6.57 -10.27 21.47
CA GLY A 641 -7.89 -9.82 21.86
C GLY A 641 -7.97 -9.67 23.37
N ASP A 642 -8.50 -8.55 23.83
CA ASP A 642 -8.77 -8.29 25.23
C ASP A 642 -9.96 -9.16 25.68
N SER A 643 -9.69 -10.21 26.44
CA SER A 643 -10.71 -10.84 27.29
C SER A 643 -10.33 -10.57 28.74
N GLU A 644 -10.80 -9.45 29.27
CA GLU A 644 -10.86 -9.26 30.71
C GLU A 644 -12.09 -10.00 31.25
N ASP A 645 -11.85 -11.11 31.93
CA ASP A 645 -12.86 -11.81 32.73
C ASP A 645 -13.21 -10.95 33.95
N GLU A 646 -14.21 -10.09 33.82
CA GLU A 646 -14.93 -9.56 34.99
C GLU A 646 -16.02 -10.53 35.43
N VAL A 647 -15.81 -11.08 36.62
CA VAL A 647 -16.78 -11.84 37.40
C VAL A 647 -17.96 -10.93 37.74
N ALA A 648 -19.08 -11.07 37.01
CA ALA A 648 -20.36 -10.48 37.39
C ALA A 648 -21.47 -11.53 37.42
N THR A 649 -22.09 -11.61 38.59
CA THR A 649 -23.16 -12.50 39.01
C THR A 649 -24.44 -12.39 38.17
N SER A 650 -24.99 -13.57 37.83
CA SER A 650 -26.38 -13.90 37.50
C SER A 650 -27.44 -12.79 37.73
N THR A 651 -28.07 -12.34 36.65
CA THR A 651 -29.53 -12.18 36.61
C THR A 651 -30.10 -12.35 35.19
N ARG A 652 -31.06 -13.28 35.11
CA ARG A 652 -32.06 -13.54 34.07
C ARG A 652 -32.35 -12.42 33.05
N GLY A 653 -32.19 -12.78 31.77
CA GLY A 653 -33.29 -12.86 30.81
C GLY A 653 -33.66 -11.58 30.05
N GLN A 654 -33.25 -11.51 28.78
CA GLN A 654 -34.05 -10.94 27.68
C GLN A 654 -33.41 -11.33 26.33
N ARG A 655 -34.23 -11.84 25.40
CA ARG A 655 -33.84 -12.11 24.01
C ARG A 655 -33.68 -10.77 23.26
N PRO A 656 -32.68 -10.59 22.39
CA PRO A 656 -32.66 -9.45 21.49
C PRO A 656 -33.66 -9.66 20.35
N ARG A 657 -34.28 -8.55 19.94
CA ARG A 657 -35.21 -8.45 18.82
C ARG A 657 -34.44 -8.44 17.50
N GLU A 658 -34.92 -9.21 16.53
CA GLU A 658 -34.60 -9.04 15.11
C GLU A 658 -34.99 -7.62 14.69
N TYR A 659 -34.06 -6.93 14.02
CA TYR A 659 -34.33 -5.69 13.29
C TYR A 659 -34.21 -6.02 11.82
N ASP A 660 -35.35 -6.12 11.14
CA ASP A 660 -35.44 -6.11 9.69
C ASP A 660 -35.10 -4.69 9.20
N VAL A 661 -34.02 -4.57 8.43
CA VAL A 661 -33.73 -3.39 7.62
C VAL A 661 -34.08 -3.75 6.18
N VAL A 662 -35.21 -3.24 5.72
CA VAL A 662 -35.64 -3.28 4.32
C VAL A 662 -34.69 -2.37 3.52
N ILE A 663 -33.94 -2.97 2.59
CA ILE A 663 -33.29 -2.25 1.50
C ILE A 663 -34.00 -2.68 0.22
N ASP A 664 -34.65 -1.72 -0.44
CA ASP A 664 -35.34 -1.93 -1.71
C ASP A 664 -34.34 -2.24 -2.85
N ASP A 665 -34.76 -3.17 -3.71
CA ASP A 665 -34.27 -3.50 -5.05
C ASP A 665 -32.88 -4.17 -5.20
N VAL A 666 -32.70 -5.37 -4.64
CA VAL A 666 -32.05 -6.51 -5.33
C VAL A 666 -32.71 -7.80 -4.85
N ASP A 667 -33.25 -8.59 -5.77
CA ASP A 667 -33.90 -9.88 -5.49
C ASP A 667 -32.86 -10.91 -5.05
N GLU A 668 -32.68 -11.12 -3.73
CA GLU A 668 -31.71 -12.06 -3.17
C GLU A 668 -31.95 -13.51 -3.63
N ASP A 669 -33.20 -13.84 -3.98
CA ASP A 669 -33.61 -15.18 -4.39
C ASP A 669 -33.04 -15.58 -5.77
N GLU A 670 -32.79 -14.61 -6.67
CA GLU A 670 -32.18 -14.88 -7.99
C GLU A 670 -30.65 -15.13 -7.88
N ILE A 671 -30.02 -14.63 -6.82
CA ILE A 671 -28.58 -14.79 -6.54
C ILE A 671 -28.29 -16.12 -5.82
N VAL A 672 -29.20 -16.56 -4.94
CA VAL A 672 -29.07 -17.84 -4.22
C VAL A 672 -29.31 -19.03 -5.15
N ASP A 673 -30.22 -18.93 -6.12
CA ASP A 673 -30.51 -20.01 -7.07
C ASP A 673 -29.36 -20.27 -8.07
N LEU A 674 -28.51 -19.27 -8.35
CA LEU A 674 -27.33 -19.43 -9.22
C LEU A 674 -26.06 -19.89 -8.47
N ALA A 675 -26.04 -19.82 -7.14
CA ALA A 675 -24.91 -20.27 -6.29
C ALA A 675 -25.06 -21.72 -5.77
N GLY A 676 -26.17 -22.39 -6.06
CA GLY A 676 -26.49 -23.74 -5.57
C GLY A 676 -25.74 -24.89 -6.27
N ASN A 677 -24.51 -25.18 -5.84
CA ASN A 677 -23.91 -26.54 -5.64
C ASN A 677 -22.38 -26.51 -5.77
N GLN A 678 -21.69 -25.91 -4.81
CA GLN A 678 -20.30 -26.27 -4.49
C GLN A 678 -20.09 -26.28 -2.98
N ALA A 679 -20.59 -27.34 -2.33
CA ALA A 679 -20.05 -27.79 -1.05
C ALA A 679 -19.12 -28.98 -1.32
N CYS A 680 -17.86 -28.85 -0.93
CA CYS A 680 -16.92 -29.97 -0.91
C CYS A 680 -17.48 -31.06 0.02
N LYS A 681 -17.74 -32.25 -0.53
CA LYS A 681 -17.94 -33.47 0.26
C LYS A 681 -16.63 -33.82 0.94
N VAL A 682 -16.60 -33.71 2.26
CA VAL A 682 -15.65 -34.45 3.10
C VAL A 682 -16.33 -35.78 3.42
N GLU A 683 -15.75 -36.87 2.97
CA GLU A 683 -16.19 -38.23 3.31
C GLU A 683 -15.72 -38.57 4.73
N ASP A 684 -16.65 -38.64 5.68
CA ASP A 684 -16.43 -39.29 6.96
C ASP A 684 -16.84 -40.76 6.87
N GLY A 685 -15.91 -41.66 7.18
CA GLY A 685 -16.18 -43.09 7.21
C GLY A 685 -15.02 -43.94 7.74
N ALA A 686 -14.79 -43.93 9.06
CA ALA A 686 -14.17 -45.06 9.74
C ALA A 686 -14.59 -45.13 11.22
N HIS A 687 -15.54 -46.01 11.51
CA HIS A 687 -15.90 -46.46 12.85
C HIS A 687 -14.74 -47.21 13.52
N VAL A 688 -14.36 -46.82 14.73
CA VAL A 688 -13.71 -47.71 15.70
C VAL A 688 -14.47 -47.64 17.02
N LYS A 689 -14.87 -48.82 17.50
CA LYS A 689 -15.66 -49.06 18.70
C LYS A 689 -14.87 -48.66 19.96
N VAL A 690 -15.52 -47.91 20.84
CA VAL A 690 -15.10 -47.72 22.24
C VAL A 690 -15.62 -48.89 23.05
N GLN A 691 -14.70 -49.60 23.73
CA GLN A 691 -14.99 -50.46 24.86
C GLN A 691 -14.53 -49.75 26.13
N ASP A 692 -15.42 -49.65 27.10
CA ASP A 692 -15.16 -49.23 28.46
C ASP A 692 -14.07 -50.08 29.13
N SER A 693 -13.14 -49.42 29.84
CA SER A 693 -12.74 -49.91 31.16
C SER A 693 -12.11 -48.76 31.97
N GLU A 694 -12.71 -48.49 33.12
CA GLU A 694 -12.17 -47.74 34.24
C GLU A 694 -10.73 -48.17 34.57
N HIS A 695 -9.77 -47.23 34.64
CA HIS A 695 -8.63 -47.34 35.55
C HIS A 695 -7.87 -46.01 35.67
N VAL A 696 -7.37 -45.78 36.89
CA VAL A 696 -6.42 -44.73 37.29
C VAL A 696 -7.03 -43.40 37.72
N ARG A 697 -7.92 -43.51 38.71
CA ARG A 697 -7.96 -42.59 39.85
C ARG A 697 -6.77 -42.89 40.76
N GLY A 698 -5.73 -42.07 40.71
CA GLY A 698 -4.62 -42.12 41.67
C GLY A 698 -3.25 -41.98 41.00
N MET A 699 -2.70 -40.76 41.02
CA MET A 699 -1.27 -40.45 41.21
C MET A 699 -1.05 -38.92 41.12
N LEU A 700 -1.64 -38.19 42.06
CA LEU A 700 -1.20 -36.85 42.46
C LEU A 700 -0.68 -36.94 43.91
N SER A 701 0.56 -37.41 44.03
CA SER A 701 1.35 -37.30 45.25
C SER A 701 2.83 -37.26 44.86
N HIS A 702 3.25 -36.10 44.34
CA HIS A 702 4.60 -35.50 44.32
C HIS A 702 4.77 -34.52 43.15
N ILE A 703 3.92 -33.50 43.17
CA ILE A 703 4.24 -32.10 42.89
C ILE A 703 3.65 -31.33 44.08
#